data_AF-A0A0U9HG04-F1
#
_entry.id   AF-A0A0U9HG04-F1
#
_cell.length_a   1.000
_cell.length_b   1.000
_cell.length_c   1.000
_cell.angle_alpha   90.00
_cell.angle_beta   90.00
_cell.angle_gamma   90.00
#
_symmetry.space_group_name_H-M   'P 1'
#
loop_
_entity.id
_entity.type
_entity.pdbx_description
1 polymer ?
#
loop_
_entity_poly.entity_id
_entity_poly.type
_entity_poly.pdbx_seq_one_letter_code
_entity_poly.pdbx_strand_id
1 'polypeptide(L)'
;MALVSGLANRPILPPGWVPVNHVSGHTFQETTVENWDYNYNPSMKKWANAKDTKGNLWVWIPRFTYRAIQYADDPEIKIRFSDGINDNTNTIDGRACKKHPAFTFGDQELSGIWVAKYAAHKDLDNGGIPGFKPDKVAWRSITVNDIFINCLDLKNQLTTNADGVDSHMMKNSEWGAAAMLAKAIGNQRPDRNSNSDYKTGYGLNGIDNTGASSTTGNMTGIFDMVGNTYEYVASYVNNGHANLNTYCKALVDAESKYKDVFPVGSTDDRPNNYNAAKGLTDGMMIHETSQQGEGTTSWKNWQGNSAVSGFPSSSGPVFRRGGDCDYGNAGLAYFDSNTGNALSTYGFRTCFVVLNSAPLISGTDQDLGDKTEPFKISYQVNDTDEDDILTVVEKLNNETIRTINNAERNFTYNIEIDTETLSRLTMGATNTITITVMDNKGGAATRKYTFKRVNAAPIISGVDGSIGDKNEGFTVVYQVHDPDGDNVTITEKLNGNTIKNLSNAPQNEDIIMEISSETLYELPLNEVNTIEIRADDGKGGISYRRYTFRRTNSAPVISGSDQDLGEKTEPFTVSFSATDIEGSQMTAKIFLDDKLKETYPIIAGQTYDYTMEKLDWLQLDSTKHNIRIEVTDDDGATAIRNYTFTRVVTRLMHLFAKETDDMCTQVLVTPTYKLAEGAIFKVLVCNNVFDDEPTWEDATDQVLIGRHHNFLNETKTANKWGVGIQVIIERGTATEKSYLSGYGGAFK
;
A
#
# COMPACT_ATOMS: atom_id res chain seq x y z
N MET A 1 43.03 34.91 -10.34
CA MET A 1 41.93 34.45 -11.23
C MET A 1 40.66 35.17 -10.79
N ALA A 2 39.91 35.71 -11.75
CA ALA A 2 38.67 36.45 -11.51
C ALA A 2 37.43 35.54 -11.42
N LEU A 3 37.42 34.42 -12.15
CA LEU A 3 36.53 33.30 -11.87
C LEU A 3 37.18 32.40 -10.81
N VAL A 4 36.56 32.29 -9.64
CA VAL A 4 37.11 31.51 -8.52
C VAL A 4 36.71 30.03 -8.62
N SER A 5 35.44 29.76 -8.90
CA SER A 5 34.88 28.40 -9.04
C SER A 5 33.47 28.42 -9.63
N GLY A 6 32.92 27.23 -9.88
CA GLY A 6 31.56 27.05 -10.38
C GLY A 6 31.50 26.99 -11.91
N LEU A 7 30.48 26.30 -12.42
CA LEU A 7 30.13 26.31 -13.84
C LEU A 7 29.00 27.30 -14.04
N ALA A 8 29.05 28.08 -15.12
CA ALA A 8 27.96 28.99 -15.44
C ALA A 8 26.67 28.20 -15.67
N ASN A 9 25.59 28.63 -15.02
CA ASN A 9 24.26 28.08 -15.27
C ASN A 9 23.94 28.12 -16.76
N ARG A 10 23.44 27.00 -17.27
CA ARG A 10 22.95 26.90 -18.65
C ARG A 10 21.84 27.94 -18.87
N PRO A 11 21.81 28.63 -20.03
CA PRO A 11 20.73 29.55 -20.33
C PRO A 11 19.38 28.83 -20.43
N ILE A 12 18.34 29.47 -19.91
CA ILE A 12 16.94 29.01 -20.03
C ILE A 12 16.26 29.86 -21.09
N LEU A 13 15.73 29.23 -22.14
CA LEU A 13 15.10 29.95 -23.25
C LEU A 13 13.63 30.29 -22.92
N PRO A 14 13.19 31.54 -23.13
CA PRO A 14 11.78 31.86 -23.17
C PRO A 14 11.04 31.08 -24.29
N PRO A 15 9.72 30.85 -24.16
CA PRO A 15 8.95 30.14 -25.17
C PRO A 15 9.11 30.76 -26.58
N GLY A 16 9.49 29.94 -27.55
CA GLY A 16 9.69 30.36 -28.94
C GLY A 16 11.04 31.02 -29.24
N TRP A 17 11.90 31.23 -28.25
CA TRP A 17 13.27 31.67 -28.49
C TRP A 17 14.15 30.50 -28.93
N VAL A 18 15.19 30.81 -29.69
CA VAL A 18 16.12 29.82 -30.23
C VAL A 18 17.57 30.18 -29.86
N PRO A 19 18.42 29.19 -29.52
CA PRO A 19 19.82 29.46 -29.27
C PRO A 19 20.52 29.80 -30.58
N VAL A 20 21.52 30.68 -30.52
CA VAL A 20 22.30 31.07 -31.69
C VAL A 20 23.80 31.05 -31.41
N ASN A 21 24.58 30.70 -32.44
CA ASN A 21 26.03 30.76 -32.43
C ASN A 21 26.52 31.92 -33.31
N HIS A 22 27.59 32.58 -32.87
CA HIS A 22 28.24 33.62 -33.66
C HIS A 22 28.92 33.03 -34.90
N VAL A 23 28.78 33.68 -36.05
CA VAL A 23 29.42 33.26 -37.32
C VAL A 23 30.48 34.27 -37.74
N SER A 24 30.07 35.51 -38.04
CA SER A 24 30.97 36.57 -38.48
C SER A 24 30.33 37.94 -38.28
N GLY A 25 31.11 38.92 -37.82
CA GLY A 25 30.60 40.26 -37.48
C GLY A 25 29.34 40.17 -36.62
N HIS A 26 28.28 40.84 -37.04
CA HIS A 26 26.99 40.84 -36.35
C HIS A 26 26.05 39.66 -36.70
N THR A 27 26.54 38.65 -37.42
CA THR A 27 25.73 37.51 -37.89
C THR A 27 25.74 36.37 -36.88
N PHE A 28 24.54 35.91 -36.53
CA PHE A 28 24.30 34.80 -35.61
C PHE A 28 23.37 33.77 -36.26
N GLN A 29 23.78 32.51 -36.25
CA GLN A 29 23.05 31.41 -36.84
C GLN A 29 22.34 30.59 -35.75
N GLU A 30 21.10 30.20 -36.03
CA GLU A 30 20.32 29.31 -35.16
C GLU A 30 21.00 27.95 -35.03
N THR A 31 20.95 27.41 -33.82
CA THR A 31 21.53 26.12 -33.46
C THR A 31 20.56 25.35 -32.57
N THR A 32 20.95 24.17 -32.12
CA THR A 32 20.21 23.41 -31.11
C THR A 32 20.79 23.65 -29.72
N VAL A 33 20.01 23.30 -28.70
CA VAL A 33 20.37 23.43 -27.28
C VAL A 33 21.61 22.59 -26.94
N GLU A 34 21.85 21.48 -27.64
CA GLU A 34 23.04 20.62 -27.54
C GLU A 34 24.28 21.22 -28.22
N ASN A 35 24.09 21.95 -29.32
CA ASN A 35 25.16 22.51 -30.14
C ASN A 35 25.42 24.00 -29.85
N TRP A 36 24.94 24.50 -28.71
CA TRP A 36 25.09 25.89 -28.32
C TRP A 36 26.53 26.18 -27.84
N ASP A 37 27.27 27.01 -28.59
CA ASP A 37 28.67 27.33 -28.33
C ASP A 37 28.81 28.55 -27.42
N TYR A 38 28.84 28.31 -26.11
CA TYR A 38 29.20 29.30 -25.11
C TYR A 38 30.22 28.75 -24.11
N ASN A 39 31.09 29.62 -23.62
CA ASN A 39 32.12 29.30 -22.64
C ASN A 39 32.52 30.56 -21.86
N TYR A 40 32.08 30.62 -20.60
CA TYR A 40 32.33 31.73 -19.68
C TYR A 40 33.74 31.69 -19.05
N ASN A 41 34.64 30.81 -19.49
CA ASN A 41 36.03 30.84 -19.07
C ASN A 41 36.68 32.18 -19.52
N PRO A 42 37.41 32.89 -18.64
CA PRO A 42 38.10 34.14 -18.98
C PRO A 42 39.06 34.06 -20.17
N SER A 43 39.54 32.88 -20.56
CA SER A 43 40.37 32.70 -21.77
C SER A 43 39.55 32.66 -23.06
N MET A 44 38.27 32.28 -23.00
CA MET A 44 37.39 32.11 -24.17
C MET A 44 36.39 33.27 -24.31
N LYS A 45 35.80 33.71 -23.20
CA LYS A 45 34.87 34.85 -23.11
C LYS A 45 33.69 34.76 -24.10
N LYS A 46 33.17 33.56 -24.33
CA LYS A 46 32.05 33.32 -25.25
C LYS A 46 30.76 33.29 -24.44
N TRP A 47 30.03 34.40 -24.39
CA TRP A 47 28.76 34.44 -23.66
C TRP A 47 27.64 33.87 -24.54
N ALA A 48 26.62 33.27 -23.92
CA ALA A 48 25.55 32.62 -24.67
C ALA A 48 24.60 33.66 -25.30
N ASN A 49 24.22 33.43 -26.55
CA ASN A 49 23.30 34.28 -27.29
C ASN A 49 22.06 33.51 -27.74
N ALA A 50 20.91 34.16 -27.66
CA ALA A 50 19.64 33.64 -28.18
C ALA A 50 18.97 34.69 -29.07
N LYS A 51 18.04 34.22 -29.91
CA LYS A 51 17.21 35.03 -30.78
C LYS A 51 15.74 34.84 -30.40
N ASP A 52 15.02 35.96 -30.28
CA ASP A 52 13.58 35.95 -30.02
C ASP A 52 12.74 35.78 -31.29
N THR A 53 11.40 35.74 -31.13
CA THR A 53 10.45 35.56 -32.25
C THR A 53 10.43 36.71 -33.25
N LYS A 54 11.11 37.84 -32.98
CA LYS A 54 11.21 39.03 -33.85
C LYS A 54 12.63 39.27 -34.37
N GLY A 55 13.54 38.33 -34.08
CA GLY A 55 14.91 38.35 -34.54
C GLY A 55 15.84 39.27 -33.74
N ASN A 56 15.45 39.73 -32.55
CA ASN A 56 16.38 40.47 -31.70
C ASN A 56 17.34 39.51 -31.01
N LEU A 57 18.54 40.02 -30.69
CA LEU A 57 19.58 39.25 -30.04
C LEU A 57 19.68 39.58 -28.55
N TRP A 58 19.84 38.52 -27.77
CA TRP A 58 19.92 38.56 -26.31
C TRP A 58 21.21 37.88 -25.83
N VAL A 59 21.68 38.28 -24.66
CA VAL A 59 22.89 37.76 -24.02
C VAL A 59 22.53 37.23 -22.64
N TRP A 60 22.91 35.98 -22.36
CA TRP A 60 22.68 35.38 -21.05
C TRP A 60 23.69 35.90 -20.04
N ILE A 61 23.19 36.28 -18.86
CA ILE A 61 23.99 36.63 -17.70
C ILE A 61 23.70 35.58 -16.63
N PRO A 62 24.57 34.59 -16.43
CA PRO A 62 24.36 33.53 -15.43
C PRO A 62 24.46 34.08 -14.01
N ARG A 63 23.72 33.46 -13.08
CA ARG A 63 23.77 33.78 -11.64
C ARG A 63 25.18 33.57 -11.07
N PHE A 64 25.63 34.54 -10.29
CA PHE A 64 26.89 34.46 -9.57
C PHE A 64 26.82 35.18 -8.22
N THR A 65 27.70 34.76 -7.32
CA THR A 65 28.11 35.53 -6.14
C THR A 65 29.42 36.25 -6.40
N TYR A 66 29.68 37.33 -5.69
CA TYR A 66 30.87 38.15 -5.88
C TYR A 66 31.57 38.50 -4.57
N ARG A 67 32.90 38.60 -4.62
CA ARG A 67 33.71 39.10 -3.50
C ARG A 67 33.36 40.56 -3.24
N ALA A 68 33.14 40.95 -1.99
CA ALA A 68 32.97 42.34 -1.60
C ALA A 68 34.10 43.22 -2.16
N ILE A 69 33.69 44.28 -2.86
CA ILE A 69 34.56 45.13 -3.67
C ILE A 69 34.94 46.39 -2.87
N GLN A 70 36.18 46.83 -3.05
CA GLN A 70 36.66 48.13 -2.61
C GLN A 70 37.04 48.97 -3.83
N TYR A 71 36.95 50.30 -3.71
CA TYR A 71 37.30 51.21 -4.80
C TYR A 71 38.70 50.94 -5.39
N ALA A 72 39.68 50.59 -4.55
CA ALA A 72 41.05 50.30 -4.97
C ALA A 72 41.22 49.00 -5.79
N ASP A 73 40.19 48.15 -5.86
CA ASP A 73 40.26 46.89 -6.61
C ASP A 73 40.22 47.10 -8.14
N ASP A 74 39.89 48.30 -8.66
CA ASP A 74 39.74 48.57 -10.11
C ASP A 74 40.90 47.99 -10.95
N PRO A 75 40.64 47.12 -11.95
CA PRO A 75 39.33 46.66 -12.44
C PRO A 75 38.89 45.27 -11.92
N GLU A 76 39.57 44.70 -10.92
CA GLU A 76 39.37 43.33 -10.47
C GLU A 76 38.02 43.13 -9.77
N ILE A 77 37.22 42.22 -10.34
CA ILE A 77 36.06 41.62 -9.69
C ILE A 77 36.25 40.11 -9.66
N LYS A 78 36.00 39.50 -8.51
CA LYS A 78 36.02 38.05 -8.35
C LYS A 78 34.62 37.49 -8.15
N ILE A 79 34.28 36.46 -8.92
CA ILE A 79 32.97 35.82 -8.89
C ILE A 79 33.06 34.31 -8.71
N ARG A 80 31.97 33.71 -8.23
CA ARG A 80 31.67 32.28 -8.36
C ARG A 80 30.33 32.13 -9.03
N PHE A 81 30.26 31.29 -10.06
CA PHE A 81 28.95 30.88 -10.58
C PHE A 81 28.23 30.03 -9.55
N SER A 82 26.94 30.27 -9.44
CA SER A 82 26.03 29.52 -8.56
C SER A 82 25.63 28.20 -9.23
N ASP A 83 25.24 27.21 -8.43
CA ASP A 83 24.72 25.93 -8.93
C ASP A 83 23.18 26.00 -8.94
N GLY A 84 22.61 26.30 -10.11
CA GLY A 84 21.21 26.73 -10.20
C GLY A 84 20.99 28.02 -9.41
N ILE A 85 20.09 27.98 -8.43
CA ILE A 85 19.82 29.08 -7.49
C ILE A 85 20.66 29.00 -6.21
N ASN A 86 21.50 27.96 -6.05
CA ASN A 86 22.29 27.74 -4.85
C ASN A 86 23.59 28.54 -4.89
N ASP A 87 23.65 29.56 -4.03
CA ASP A 87 24.79 30.46 -3.91
C ASP A 87 25.87 29.93 -2.96
N ASN A 88 27.13 30.06 -3.36
CA ASN A 88 28.28 29.86 -2.46
C ASN A 88 28.81 31.19 -1.92
N THR A 89 28.44 31.54 -0.69
CA THR A 89 28.81 32.79 -0.03
C THR A 89 30.05 32.68 0.86
N ASN A 90 30.84 31.61 0.76
CA ASN A 90 32.10 31.50 1.50
C ASN A 90 33.04 32.66 1.11
N THR A 91 33.87 33.12 2.04
CA THR A 91 34.77 34.25 1.76
C THR A 91 35.69 33.98 0.56
N ILE A 92 36.00 35.04 -0.20
CA ILE A 92 36.99 35.03 -1.28
C ILE A 92 38.10 35.99 -0.86
N ASP A 93 39.34 35.52 -0.79
CA ASP A 93 40.50 36.28 -0.30
C ASP A 93 40.27 36.94 1.07
N GLY A 94 39.57 36.26 1.99
CA GLY A 94 39.26 36.77 3.32
C GLY A 94 38.19 37.88 3.36
N ARG A 95 37.60 38.26 2.21
CA ARG A 95 36.48 39.20 2.16
C ARG A 95 35.15 38.46 2.00
N ALA A 96 34.08 39.05 2.52
CA ALA A 96 32.73 38.52 2.37
C ALA A 96 32.38 38.27 0.90
N CYS A 97 31.67 37.19 0.61
CA CYS A 97 31.10 36.92 -0.71
C CYS A 97 29.60 37.21 -0.65
N LYS A 98 29.11 38.07 -1.54
CA LYS A 98 27.76 38.60 -1.55
C LYS A 98 26.93 37.96 -2.68
N LYS A 99 25.64 37.76 -2.42
CA LYS A 99 24.65 37.46 -3.45
C LYS A 99 24.39 38.70 -4.29
N HIS A 100 24.14 38.50 -5.58
CA HIS A 100 23.91 39.60 -6.50
C HIS A 100 22.38 39.81 -6.70
N PRO A 101 21.84 41.02 -6.45
CA PRO A 101 20.38 41.23 -6.41
C PRO A 101 19.66 41.10 -7.76
N ALA A 102 20.39 41.17 -8.88
CA ALA A 102 19.81 40.99 -10.21
C ALA A 102 19.19 39.60 -10.45
N PHE A 103 19.54 38.61 -9.66
CA PHE A 103 19.08 37.22 -9.82
C PHE A 103 17.90 36.87 -8.92
N THR A 104 17.16 37.89 -8.48
CA THR A 104 15.92 37.74 -7.73
C THR A 104 14.86 38.67 -8.34
N PHE A 105 13.70 38.14 -8.70
CA PHE A 105 12.60 38.88 -9.30
C PHE A 105 11.32 38.70 -8.49
N GLY A 106 11.04 39.65 -7.60
CA GLY A 106 10.02 39.48 -6.57
C GLY A 106 10.48 38.41 -5.57
N ASP A 107 9.67 37.36 -5.41
CA ASP A 107 9.99 36.22 -4.54
C ASP A 107 10.68 35.07 -5.31
N GLN A 108 10.92 35.23 -6.62
CA GLN A 108 11.50 34.20 -7.47
C GLN A 108 13.03 34.35 -7.57
N GLU A 109 13.75 33.28 -7.23
CA GLU A 109 15.20 33.19 -7.45
C GLU A 109 15.49 32.71 -8.88
N LEU A 110 16.38 33.40 -9.57
CA LEU A 110 16.70 33.13 -10.98
C LEU A 110 18.09 32.50 -11.10
N SER A 111 18.25 31.53 -12.00
CA SER A 111 19.55 30.95 -12.34
C SER A 111 20.38 31.84 -13.29
N GLY A 112 19.76 32.87 -13.85
CA GLY A 112 20.36 33.93 -14.66
C GLY A 112 19.28 34.80 -15.31
N ILE A 113 19.72 35.78 -16.10
CA ILE A 113 18.84 36.73 -16.79
C ILE A 113 19.26 36.92 -18.24
N TRP A 114 18.32 37.31 -19.10
CA TRP A 114 18.62 37.75 -20.46
C TRP A 114 18.71 39.27 -20.52
N VAL A 115 19.78 39.76 -21.14
CA VAL A 115 19.99 41.18 -21.39
C VAL A 115 20.00 41.42 -22.90
N ALA A 116 19.27 42.45 -23.34
CA ALA A 116 19.29 42.86 -24.74
C ALA A 116 20.73 43.17 -25.19
N LYS A 117 21.13 42.60 -26.34
CA LYS A 117 22.51 42.68 -26.83
C LYS A 117 22.92 44.09 -27.25
N TYR A 118 21.98 44.88 -27.75
CA TYR A 118 22.18 46.24 -28.25
C TYR A 118 21.28 47.21 -27.49
N ALA A 119 21.61 48.51 -27.52
CA ALA A 119 20.64 49.52 -27.08
C ALA A 119 19.36 49.44 -27.94
N ALA A 120 18.22 49.79 -27.35
CA ALA A 120 16.94 49.70 -28.04
C ALA A 120 16.91 50.61 -29.28
N HIS A 121 16.33 50.14 -30.39
CA HIS A 121 15.84 50.98 -31.48
C HIS A 121 14.32 50.82 -31.61
N LYS A 122 13.67 51.74 -32.33
CA LYS A 122 12.24 51.61 -32.62
C LYS A 122 12.07 50.69 -33.83
N ASP A 123 11.62 49.46 -33.61
CA ASP A 123 11.46 48.46 -34.66
C ASP A 123 10.11 48.64 -35.37
N LEU A 124 10.11 49.51 -36.40
CA LEU A 124 8.91 49.82 -37.18
C LEU A 124 8.39 48.61 -37.96
N ASP A 125 9.24 47.65 -38.29
CA ASP A 125 8.86 46.43 -39.01
C ASP A 125 8.01 45.50 -38.11
N ASN A 126 8.16 45.63 -36.79
CA ASN A 126 7.44 44.86 -35.78
C ASN A 126 6.45 45.72 -34.97
N GLY A 127 5.83 46.71 -35.59
CA GLY A 127 4.77 47.52 -34.96
C GLY A 127 5.29 48.66 -34.06
N GLY A 128 6.58 48.99 -34.13
CA GLY A 128 7.18 50.08 -33.37
C GLY A 128 7.53 49.72 -31.93
N ILE A 129 7.59 48.43 -31.59
CA ILE A 129 8.09 47.94 -30.30
C ILE A 129 9.61 48.17 -30.17
N PRO A 130 10.18 48.08 -28.96
CA PRO A 130 11.63 48.08 -28.82
C PRO A 130 12.26 46.87 -29.52
N GLY A 131 13.27 47.13 -30.37
CA GLY A 131 14.08 46.09 -30.99
C GLY A 131 15.57 46.23 -30.66
N PHE A 132 16.32 45.13 -30.75
CA PHE A 132 17.73 45.05 -30.33
C PHE A 132 18.57 44.44 -31.45
N LYS A 133 18.86 45.27 -32.46
CA LYS A 133 19.61 44.91 -33.68
C LYS A 133 20.76 45.89 -33.88
N PRO A 134 21.87 45.47 -34.51
CA PRO A 134 23.01 46.35 -34.80
C PRO A 134 22.73 47.24 -36.02
N ASP A 135 23.53 48.30 -36.17
CA ASP A 135 23.40 49.31 -37.23
C ASP A 135 22.01 49.96 -37.31
N LYS A 136 21.37 50.11 -36.15
CA LYS A 136 20.10 50.84 -35.99
C LYS A 136 20.32 52.08 -35.16
N VAL A 137 19.60 53.16 -35.47
CA VAL A 137 19.62 54.37 -34.63
C VAL A 137 18.91 54.06 -33.32
N ALA A 138 19.59 54.27 -32.20
CA ALA A 138 19.01 54.04 -30.88
C ALA A 138 17.74 54.87 -30.68
N TRP A 139 16.74 54.28 -30.04
CA TRP A 139 15.47 54.91 -29.72
C TRP A 139 15.69 55.89 -28.58
N ARG A 140 15.60 57.17 -28.92
CA ARG A 140 15.78 58.30 -28.02
C ARG A 140 14.56 59.21 -28.03
N SER A 141 14.59 60.28 -27.25
CA SER A 141 13.47 61.24 -27.13
C SER A 141 12.18 60.55 -26.67
N ILE A 142 12.30 59.70 -25.65
CA ILE A 142 11.21 58.95 -25.04
C ILE A 142 11.27 59.11 -23.52
N THR A 143 10.13 59.23 -22.85
CA THR A 143 10.08 59.38 -21.39
C THR A 143 10.33 58.03 -20.70
N VAL A 144 10.81 58.06 -19.46
CA VAL A 144 10.98 56.84 -18.64
C VAL A 144 9.66 56.09 -18.47
N ASN A 145 8.54 56.81 -18.37
CA ASN A 145 7.20 56.25 -18.31
C ASN A 145 6.91 55.36 -19.53
N ASP A 146 7.17 55.89 -20.73
CA ASP A 146 6.88 55.17 -21.96
C ASP A 146 7.90 54.05 -22.20
N ILE A 147 9.17 54.26 -21.84
CA ILE A 147 10.17 53.18 -21.83
C ILE A 147 9.67 52.01 -20.97
N PHE A 148 9.27 52.29 -19.73
CA PHE A 148 8.82 51.28 -18.79
C PHE A 148 7.65 50.47 -19.35
N ILE A 149 6.62 51.14 -19.88
CA ILE A 149 5.44 50.49 -20.46
C ILE A 149 5.83 49.63 -21.67
N ASN A 150 6.64 50.15 -22.58
CA ASN A 150 7.06 49.42 -23.77
C ASN A 150 7.88 48.18 -23.40
N CYS A 151 8.78 48.28 -22.42
CA CYS A 151 9.56 47.13 -21.96
C CYS A 151 8.71 46.08 -21.24
N LEU A 152 7.67 46.49 -20.51
CA LEU A 152 6.80 45.58 -19.77
C LEU A 152 5.94 44.69 -20.69
N ASP A 153 5.48 45.24 -21.82
CA ASP A 153 4.65 44.48 -22.77
C ASP A 153 5.45 43.54 -23.68
N LEU A 154 6.79 43.67 -23.73
CA LEU A 154 7.63 42.88 -24.65
C LEU A 154 7.46 41.37 -24.47
N LYS A 155 7.19 40.87 -23.27
CA LYS A 155 6.92 39.45 -23.03
C LYS A 155 5.77 38.93 -23.89
N ASN A 156 4.74 39.73 -24.13
CA ASN A 156 3.61 39.36 -24.98
C ASN A 156 3.95 39.41 -26.48
N GLN A 157 5.03 40.10 -26.85
CA GLN A 157 5.41 40.34 -28.24
C GLN A 157 6.56 39.45 -28.72
N LEU A 158 7.41 39.00 -27.79
CA LEU A 158 8.68 38.32 -28.08
C LEU A 158 8.66 36.81 -27.79
N THR A 159 7.59 36.26 -27.22
CA THR A 159 7.45 34.82 -26.96
C THR A 159 6.20 34.24 -27.61
N THR A 160 6.16 32.91 -27.71
CA THR A 160 4.95 32.17 -28.12
C THR A 160 3.97 31.93 -26.97
N ASN A 161 4.46 32.01 -25.73
CA ASN A 161 3.67 31.95 -24.50
C ASN A 161 4.27 32.95 -23.48
N ALA A 162 3.43 33.80 -22.91
CA ALA A 162 3.83 34.81 -21.93
C ALA A 162 3.72 34.31 -20.47
N ASP A 163 3.13 33.14 -20.26
CA ASP A 163 3.09 32.48 -18.95
C ASP A 163 4.50 32.03 -18.55
N GLY A 164 4.86 32.20 -17.27
CA GLY A 164 6.17 31.80 -16.75
C GLY A 164 7.34 32.69 -17.22
N VAL A 165 7.08 33.83 -17.86
CA VAL A 165 8.13 34.77 -18.26
C VAL A 165 7.79 36.21 -17.92
N ASP A 166 8.81 37.06 -17.85
CA ASP A 166 8.62 38.49 -17.69
C ASP A 166 9.68 39.31 -18.45
N SER A 167 9.31 40.53 -18.81
CA SER A 167 10.17 41.49 -19.48
C SER A 167 10.01 42.85 -18.82
N HIS A 168 11.11 43.59 -18.69
CA HIS A 168 11.08 44.87 -18.02
C HIS A 168 12.23 45.77 -18.43
N MET A 169 12.05 47.06 -18.16
CA MET A 169 13.11 48.05 -18.30
C MET A 169 14.26 47.65 -17.36
N MET A 170 15.49 47.60 -17.89
CA MET A 170 16.64 47.13 -17.12
C MET A 170 16.78 47.90 -15.81
N LYS A 171 16.99 47.17 -14.70
CA LYS A 171 17.25 47.70 -13.37
C LYS A 171 18.73 48.06 -13.16
N ASN A 172 19.02 48.85 -12.13
CA ASN A 172 20.40 49.21 -11.76
C ASN A 172 21.20 47.99 -11.30
N SER A 173 20.55 47.07 -10.59
CA SER A 173 21.04 45.74 -10.25
C SER A 173 21.45 44.97 -11.51
N GLU A 174 20.62 44.89 -12.52
CA GLU A 174 20.88 44.09 -13.73
C GLU A 174 21.99 44.68 -14.61
N TRP A 175 22.07 46.01 -14.71
CA TRP A 175 23.24 46.68 -15.29
C TRP A 175 24.52 46.29 -14.53
N GLY A 176 24.45 46.33 -13.20
CA GLY A 176 25.53 45.90 -12.31
C GLY A 176 25.98 44.48 -12.60
N ALA A 177 25.06 43.53 -12.74
CA ALA A 177 25.37 42.13 -13.04
C ALA A 177 26.17 41.98 -14.34
N ALA A 178 25.68 42.57 -15.43
CA ALA A 178 26.34 42.53 -16.73
C ALA A 178 27.72 43.20 -16.71
N ALA A 179 27.82 44.36 -16.08
CA ALA A 179 29.06 45.11 -15.96
C ALA A 179 30.09 44.40 -15.06
N MET A 180 29.64 43.79 -13.96
CA MET A 180 30.50 43.02 -13.07
C MET A 180 31.02 41.75 -13.75
N LEU A 181 30.16 41.05 -14.50
CA LEU A 181 30.58 39.90 -15.30
C LEU A 181 31.62 40.30 -16.35
N ALA A 182 31.43 41.46 -17.00
CA ALA A 182 32.38 42.00 -17.97
C ALA A 182 33.75 42.32 -17.33
N LYS A 183 33.75 42.87 -16.11
CA LYS A 183 34.94 43.15 -15.29
C LYS A 183 35.63 41.89 -14.78
N ALA A 184 34.87 40.86 -14.41
CA ALA A 184 35.43 39.62 -13.91
C ALA A 184 36.02 38.77 -15.05
N ILE A 185 35.25 38.50 -16.10
CA ILE A 185 35.60 37.47 -17.09
C ILE A 185 35.54 37.95 -18.55
N GLY A 186 35.17 39.21 -18.79
CA GLY A 186 35.00 39.80 -20.12
C GLY A 186 36.15 40.72 -20.54
N ASN A 187 35.80 41.84 -21.18
CA ASN A 187 36.75 42.85 -21.69
C ASN A 187 37.23 43.82 -20.61
N GLN A 188 36.59 43.84 -19.44
CA GLN A 188 36.82 44.75 -18.30
C GLN A 188 36.64 46.25 -18.58
N ARG A 189 37.13 46.76 -19.71
CA ARG A 189 37.03 48.15 -20.17
C ARG A 189 36.72 48.16 -21.67
N PRO A 190 35.49 47.78 -22.08
CA PRO A 190 35.07 47.84 -23.48
C PRO A 190 35.25 49.23 -24.08
N ASP A 191 35.63 49.27 -25.36
CA ASP A 191 35.73 50.51 -26.12
C ASP A 191 34.39 51.25 -26.15
N ARG A 192 34.46 52.58 -26.29
CA ARG A 192 33.26 53.41 -26.41
C ARG A 192 32.66 53.28 -27.80
N ASN A 193 31.33 53.14 -27.88
CA ASN A 193 30.59 53.49 -29.07
C ASN A 193 30.54 55.01 -29.21
N SER A 194 31.37 55.57 -30.09
CA SER A 194 31.47 57.02 -30.32
C SER A 194 30.76 57.49 -31.58
N ASN A 195 29.80 56.73 -32.09
CA ASN A 195 29.05 57.14 -33.28
C ASN A 195 28.04 58.25 -32.92
N SER A 196 28.25 59.44 -33.47
CA SER A 196 27.41 60.64 -33.25
C SER A 196 25.99 60.52 -33.81
N ASP A 197 25.74 59.53 -34.68
CA ASP A 197 24.39 59.22 -35.18
C ASP A 197 23.65 58.23 -34.26
N TYR A 198 24.24 57.86 -33.12
CA TYR A 198 23.67 56.96 -32.12
C TYR A 198 23.36 55.57 -32.67
N LYS A 199 24.15 55.10 -33.63
CA LYS A 199 23.99 53.75 -34.18
C LYS A 199 24.45 52.67 -33.21
N THR A 200 23.64 51.63 -33.05
CA THR A 200 23.88 50.47 -32.18
C THR A 200 24.96 49.54 -32.73
N GLY A 201 25.77 48.95 -31.85
CA GLY A 201 26.83 48.01 -32.25
C GLY A 201 28.05 48.67 -32.89
N TYR A 202 28.24 49.98 -32.68
CA TYR A 202 29.40 50.70 -33.17
C TYR A 202 30.50 50.75 -32.10
N GLY A 203 31.72 51.05 -32.52
CA GLY A 203 32.88 51.29 -31.66
C GLY A 203 33.49 52.66 -31.95
N LEU A 204 34.80 52.77 -31.74
CA LEU A 204 35.55 54.01 -31.99
C LEU A 204 35.65 54.36 -33.48
N ASN A 205 35.62 53.36 -34.35
CA ASN A 205 35.95 53.49 -35.78
C ASN A 205 34.83 52.97 -36.70
N GLY A 206 33.57 53.26 -36.36
CA GLY A 206 32.40 52.79 -37.14
C GLY A 206 31.77 51.53 -36.56
N ILE A 207 31.10 50.73 -37.41
CA ILE A 207 30.45 49.48 -36.98
C ILE A 207 31.50 48.50 -36.45
N ASP A 208 31.27 47.94 -35.25
CA ASP A 208 32.23 47.07 -34.60
C ASP A 208 32.00 45.59 -34.94
N ASN A 209 32.72 45.12 -35.96
CA ASN A 209 32.69 43.72 -36.37
C ASN A 209 33.64 42.80 -35.60
N THR A 210 34.39 43.33 -34.63
CA THR A 210 35.33 42.54 -33.81
C THR A 210 34.80 42.31 -32.39
N GLY A 211 34.02 43.26 -31.87
CA GLY A 211 33.43 43.25 -30.53
C GLY A 211 34.30 43.90 -29.47
N ALA A 212 35.23 44.77 -29.87
CA ALA A 212 36.04 45.58 -28.96
C ALA A 212 35.19 46.47 -28.04
N SER A 213 34.05 46.98 -28.50
CA SER A 213 33.09 47.76 -27.70
C SER A 213 32.11 46.90 -26.90
N SER A 214 32.19 45.57 -27.03
CA SER A 214 31.32 44.65 -26.30
C SER A 214 31.88 44.30 -24.91
N THR A 215 30.99 43.86 -24.01
CA THR A 215 31.36 43.40 -22.67
C THR A 215 32.34 42.22 -22.64
N THR A 216 32.43 41.42 -23.70
CA THR A 216 33.36 40.28 -23.78
C THR A 216 34.66 40.61 -24.51
N GLY A 217 34.69 41.70 -25.30
CA GLY A 217 35.80 42.02 -26.19
C GLY A 217 35.78 41.19 -27.47
N ASN A 218 34.66 40.51 -27.74
CA ASN A 218 34.36 39.77 -28.96
C ASN A 218 32.86 39.90 -29.29
N MET A 219 32.39 39.29 -30.37
CA MET A 219 31.00 39.49 -30.82
C MET A 219 29.93 38.91 -29.90
N THR A 220 30.25 38.07 -28.90
CA THR A 220 29.23 37.38 -28.07
C THR A 220 28.67 38.24 -26.92
N GLY A 221 29.39 39.28 -26.50
CA GLY A 221 29.01 40.17 -25.41
C GLY A 221 27.90 41.17 -25.75
N ILE A 222 27.62 42.02 -24.78
CA ILE A 222 26.64 43.10 -24.87
C ILE A 222 27.34 44.35 -25.41
N PHE A 223 26.73 45.00 -26.39
CA PHE A 223 27.18 46.26 -26.99
C PHE A 223 26.49 47.46 -26.33
N ASP A 224 27.04 48.64 -26.62
CA ASP A 224 26.44 49.95 -26.30
C ASP A 224 26.32 50.24 -24.78
N MET A 225 26.94 49.44 -23.91
CA MET A 225 27.00 49.74 -22.47
C MET A 225 28.03 50.84 -22.12
N VAL A 226 28.85 51.24 -23.10
CA VAL A 226 29.85 52.32 -22.97
C VAL A 226 29.72 53.20 -24.22
N GLY A 227 29.13 54.38 -24.09
CA GLY A 227 28.83 55.25 -25.23
C GLY A 227 27.45 54.99 -25.84
N ASN A 228 27.28 55.33 -27.11
CA ASN A 228 26.00 55.38 -27.81
C ASN A 228 25.05 56.40 -27.18
N THR A 229 24.22 56.01 -26.20
CA THR A 229 23.27 56.85 -25.51
C THR A 229 23.48 56.77 -24.00
N TYR A 230 23.03 57.79 -23.27
CA TYR A 230 22.76 57.58 -21.85
C TYR A 230 21.59 56.60 -21.75
N GLU A 231 21.73 55.56 -20.93
CA GLU A 231 20.62 54.63 -20.77
C GLU A 231 19.90 54.88 -19.46
N TYR A 232 18.62 55.23 -19.56
CA TYR A 232 17.75 55.20 -18.39
C TYR A 232 17.59 53.75 -17.92
N VAL A 233 17.68 53.57 -16.61
CA VAL A 233 17.39 52.31 -15.92
C VAL A 233 16.19 52.49 -15.00
N ALA A 234 15.50 51.40 -14.67
CA ALA A 234 14.34 51.39 -13.78
C ALA A 234 14.76 51.62 -12.32
N SER A 235 15.32 52.79 -12.03
CA SER A 235 15.85 53.13 -10.71
C SER A 235 15.83 54.63 -10.44
N TYR A 236 15.45 55.01 -9.22
CA TYR A 236 15.32 56.40 -8.83
C TYR A 236 15.48 56.61 -7.31
N VAL A 237 15.75 57.86 -6.91
CA VAL A 237 15.64 58.31 -5.53
C VAL A 237 14.20 58.78 -5.29
N ASN A 238 13.54 58.23 -4.27
CA ASN A 238 12.18 58.59 -3.92
C ASN A 238 12.13 59.90 -3.13
N ASN A 239 12.36 61.02 -3.82
CA ASN A 239 12.43 62.35 -3.24
C ASN A 239 11.14 63.18 -3.33
N GLY A 240 10.04 62.58 -3.80
CA GLY A 240 8.77 63.27 -3.98
C GLY A 240 8.78 64.34 -5.07
N HIS A 241 9.82 64.40 -5.91
CA HIS A 241 9.90 65.39 -6.98
C HIS A 241 8.81 65.16 -8.05
N ALA A 242 8.20 66.24 -8.56
CA ALA A 242 7.08 66.18 -9.50
C ALA A 242 7.36 65.32 -10.75
N ASN A 243 8.61 65.34 -11.24
CA ASN A 243 9.06 64.54 -12.38
C ASN A 243 8.84 63.04 -12.23
N LEU A 244 8.85 62.48 -11.01
CA LEU A 244 8.53 61.07 -10.78
C LEU A 244 7.09 60.77 -11.20
N ASN A 245 6.17 61.70 -10.97
CA ASN A 245 4.77 61.58 -11.40
C ASN A 245 4.55 62.04 -12.85
N THR A 246 5.35 62.98 -13.38
CA THR A 246 5.18 63.48 -14.75
C THR A 246 5.80 62.56 -15.80
N TYR A 247 7.01 62.06 -15.56
CA TYR A 247 7.79 61.33 -16.56
C TYR A 247 8.08 59.88 -16.19
N CYS A 248 7.72 59.43 -14.98
CA CYS A 248 8.06 58.08 -14.50
C CYS A 248 6.86 57.36 -13.86
N LYS A 249 5.63 57.84 -14.07
CA LYS A 249 4.46 57.39 -13.31
C LYS A 249 4.28 55.87 -13.32
N ALA A 250 4.32 55.24 -14.49
CA ALA A 250 4.16 53.80 -14.61
C ALA A 250 5.25 53.02 -13.83
N LEU A 251 6.50 53.48 -13.89
CA LEU A 251 7.60 52.92 -13.09
C LEU A 251 7.37 53.13 -11.59
N VAL A 252 6.94 54.33 -11.18
CA VAL A 252 6.70 54.67 -9.77
C VAL A 252 5.53 53.87 -9.17
N ASP A 253 4.49 53.60 -9.95
CA ASP A 253 3.31 52.86 -9.51
C ASP A 253 3.50 51.32 -9.61
N ALA A 254 4.51 50.85 -10.35
CA ALA A 254 4.77 49.41 -10.52
C ALA A 254 5.14 48.68 -9.22
N GLU A 255 5.06 47.35 -9.23
CA GLU A 255 5.56 46.52 -8.13
C GLU A 255 7.07 46.69 -7.92
N SER A 256 7.55 46.42 -6.69
CA SER A 256 8.96 46.59 -6.33
C SER A 256 9.91 45.72 -7.16
N LYS A 257 9.48 44.54 -7.63
CA LYS A 257 10.31 43.63 -8.45
C LYS A 257 10.85 44.26 -9.74
N TYR A 258 10.18 45.30 -10.24
CA TYR A 258 10.49 46.01 -11.48
C TYR A 258 11.48 47.17 -11.32
N LYS A 259 11.91 47.51 -10.10
CA LYS A 259 12.65 48.76 -9.87
C LYS A 259 13.59 48.72 -8.66
N ASP A 260 14.68 49.47 -8.76
CA ASP A 260 15.57 49.75 -7.62
C ASP A 260 15.31 51.17 -7.09
N VAL A 261 14.73 51.29 -5.90
CA VAL A 261 14.33 52.58 -5.30
C VAL A 261 15.20 52.90 -4.10
N PHE A 262 15.70 54.13 -4.03
CA PHE A 262 16.57 54.58 -2.94
C PHE A 262 15.96 55.74 -2.13
N PRO A 263 16.31 55.85 -0.84
CA PRO A 263 15.84 56.92 0.01
C PRO A 263 16.55 58.25 -0.31
N VAL A 264 15.91 59.35 0.10
CA VAL A 264 16.59 60.65 0.24
C VAL A 264 17.43 60.64 1.51
N GLY A 265 18.59 61.29 1.47
CA GLY A 265 19.42 61.52 2.65
C GLY A 265 18.87 62.61 3.58
N SER A 266 19.74 63.14 4.44
CA SER A 266 19.39 64.28 5.29
C SER A 266 19.01 65.53 4.50
N THR A 267 19.56 65.65 3.30
CA THR A 267 19.29 66.68 2.30
C THR A 267 19.25 66.02 0.93
N ASP A 268 18.42 66.53 0.03
CA ASP A 268 18.25 65.98 -1.32
C ASP A 268 19.36 66.45 -2.28
N ASP A 269 20.60 66.08 -1.96
CA ASP A 269 21.80 66.30 -2.78
C ASP A 269 22.55 64.98 -3.02
N ARG A 270 23.46 64.97 -4.01
CA ARG A 270 24.09 63.74 -4.48
C ARG A 270 24.88 63.02 -3.37
N PRO A 271 25.81 63.67 -2.64
CA PRO A 271 26.56 62.99 -1.58
C PRO A 271 25.67 62.45 -0.46
N ASN A 272 24.63 63.19 -0.04
CA ASN A 272 23.75 62.74 1.04
C ASN A 272 22.84 61.58 0.60
N ASN A 273 22.25 61.64 -0.60
CA ASN A 273 21.46 60.55 -1.14
C ASN A 273 22.31 59.30 -1.41
N TYR A 274 23.54 59.47 -1.92
CA TYR A 274 24.51 58.39 -2.08
C TYR A 274 24.76 57.70 -0.73
N ASN A 275 25.16 58.46 0.29
CA ASN A 275 25.40 57.91 1.62
C ASN A 275 24.17 57.22 2.24
N ALA A 276 22.97 57.74 2.02
CA ALA A 276 21.73 57.15 2.50
C ALA A 276 21.38 55.83 1.80
N ALA A 277 21.80 55.65 0.55
CA ALA A 277 21.64 54.41 -0.21
C ALA A 277 22.73 53.36 0.09
N LYS A 278 23.69 53.65 0.97
CA LYS A 278 24.77 52.74 1.32
C LYS A 278 24.22 51.41 1.87
N GLY A 279 24.66 50.30 1.28
CA GLY A 279 24.18 48.96 1.62
C GLY A 279 22.91 48.52 0.86
N LEU A 280 22.24 49.43 0.15
CA LEU A 280 21.10 49.10 -0.72
C LEU A 280 21.53 48.91 -2.18
N THR A 281 22.71 49.40 -2.56
CA THR A 281 23.21 49.33 -3.94
C THR A 281 24.21 48.21 -4.20
N ASP A 282 24.31 47.24 -3.28
CA ASP A 282 25.28 46.16 -3.37
C ASP A 282 25.08 45.37 -4.69
N GLY A 283 26.14 45.23 -5.49
CA GLY A 283 26.15 44.58 -6.80
C GLY A 283 25.83 45.53 -7.97
N MET A 284 25.37 46.75 -7.71
CA MET A 284 24.94 47.67 -8.78
C MET A 284 26.09 48.44 -9.44
N MET A 285 27.31 48.27 -8.93
CA MET A 285 28.50 49.07 -9.24
C MET A 285 28.28 50.58 -9.02
N ILE A 286 27.81 50.92 -7.82
CA ILE A 286 27.58 52.30 -7.39
C ILE A 286 28.50 52.62 -6.21
N HIS A 287 28.29 51.95 -5.08
CA HIS A 287 29.14 52.11 -3.90
C HIS A 287 30.46 51.34 -3.97
N GLU A 288 30.50 50.31 -4.82
CA GLU A 288 31.71 49.52 -5.06
C GLU A 288 32.76 50.28 -5.84
N THR A 289 32.30 51.17 -6.73
CA THR A 289 33.11 51.75 -7.80
C THR A 289 33.25 53.26 -7.71
N SER A 290 32.40 53.96 -6.94
CA SER A 290 32.51 55.39 -6.66
C SER A 290 33.05 55.66 -5.26
N GLN A 291 33.76 56.77 -5.08
CA GLN A 291 34.23 57.21 -3.76
C GLN A 291 33.26 58.16 -3.04
N GLN A 292 32.44 58.91 -3.78
CA GLN A 292 31.68 60.05 -3.23
C GLN A 292 30.26 60.21 -3.79
N GLY A 293 29.88 59.49 -4.86
CA GLY A 293 28.58 59.70 -5.49
C GLY A 293 28.44 61.06 -6.20
N GLU A 294 29.55 61.72 -6.52
CA GLU A 294 29.57 62.91 -7.37
C GLU A 294 30.85 63.00 -8.22
N GLY A 295 30.78 63.73 -9.33
CA GLY A 295 31.94 64.03 -10.20
C GLY A 295 32.49 62.80 -10.95
N THR A 296 33.73 62.90 -11.42
CA THR A 296 34.47 61.81 -12.08
C THR A 296 35.21 60.96 -11.06
N THR A 297 34.49 60.39 -10.09
CA THR A 297 35.07 59.62 -8.97
C THR A 297 34.73 58.12 -9.03
N SER A 298 34.29 57.64 -10.19
CA SER A 298 34.07 56.21 -10.44
C SER A 298 35.31 55.51 -11.00
N TRP A 299 35.28 54.19 -11.05
CA TRP A 299 36.29 53.34 -11.69
C TRP A 299 36.61 53.75 -13.13
N LYS A 300 37.82 53.40 -13.57
CA LYS A 300 38.36 53.84 -14.86
C LYS A 300 37.70 53.16 -16.05
N ASN A 301 37.55 53.95 -17.11
CA ASN A 301 37.02 53.54 -18.40
C ASN A 301 38.11 53.05 -19.37
N TRP A 302 37.74 52.84 -20.64
CA TRP A 302 38.59 52.36 -21.73
C TRP A 302 39.84 53.22 -21.99
N GLN A 303 39.81 54.52 -21.72
CA GLN A 303 40.98 55.42 -21.82
C GLN A 303 41.80 55.51 -20.53
N GLY A 304 41.40 54.81 -19.46
CA GLY A 304 42.02 54.95 -18.14
C GLY A 304 41.58 56.19 -17.36
N ASN A 305 40.58 56.93 -17.86
CA ASN A 305 39.97 58.06 -17.17
C ASN A 305 38.90 57.58 -16.18
N SER A 306 38.79 58.21 -15.01
CA SER A 306 37.69 57.92 -14.08
C SER A 306 36.34 58.24 -14.72
N ALA A 307 35.40 57.30 -14.63
CA ALA A 307 34.03 57.53 -15.09
C ALA A 307 33.26 58.45 -14.13
N VAL A 308 32.15 59.01 -14.60
CA VAL A 308 31.24 59.81 -13.75
C VAL A 308 30.46 58.92 -12.81
N SER A 309 30.22 59.43 -11.61
CA SER A 309 29.42 58.79 -10.58
C SER A 309 28.50 59.82 -9.92
N GLY A 310 27.54 60.39 -10.64
CA GLY A 310 26.58 61.34 -10.09
C GLY A 310 25.34 60.64 -9.50
N PHE A 311 25.18 60.61 -8.19
CA PHE A 311 23.99 60.00 -7.58
C PHE A 311 22.74 60.88 -7.76
N PRO A 312 21.52 60.36 -8.01
CA PRO A 312 20.34 61.18 -8.16
C PRO A 312 20.01 62.08 -6.98
N SER A 313 19.50 63.26 -7.28
CA SER A 313 19.16 64.29 -6.29
C SER A 313 18.24 65.35 -6.89
N SER A 314 17.57 66.10 -6.02
CA SER A 314 16.80 67.32 -6.33
C SER A 314 15.96 67.17 -7.61
N SER A 315 16.36 67.83 -8.70
CA SER A 315 15.62 67.90 -9.97
C SER A 315 15.80 66.68 -10.88
N GLY A 316 16.81 65.84 -10.64
CA GLY A 316 17.12 64.66 -11.44
C GLY A 316 17.03 63.39 -10.60
N PRO A 317 15.82 62.85 -10.36
CA PRO A 317 15.63 61.71 -9.45
C PRO A 317 15.93 60.36 -10.09
N VAL A 318 16.03 60.26 -11.43
CA VAL A 318 16.15 58.97 -12.15
C VAL A 318 17.60 58.69 -12.53
N PHE A 319 18.04 57.45 -12.39
CA PHE A 319 19.36 57.00 -12.82
C PHE A 319 19.51 56.88 -14.33
N ARG A 320 20.71 57.21 -14.80
CA ARG A 320 21.20 56.86 -16.14
C ARG A 320 22.59 56.22 -16.09
N ARG A 321 22.90 55.34 -17.04
CA ARG A 321 24.15 54.57 -17.10
C ARG A 321 24.89 54.73 -18.44
N GLY A 322 26.12 54.23 -18.49
CA GLY A 322 26.93 54.07 -19.72
C GLY A 322 27.69 55.31 -20.20
N GLY A 323 27.01 56.46 -20.29
CA GLY A 323 27.53 57.67 -20.93
C GLY A 323 27.27 57.69 -22.45
N ASP A 324 27.08 58.85 -23.07
CA ASP A 324 26.78 58.95 -24.50
C ASP A 324 28.03 58.88 -25.43
N CYS A 325 27.78 58.91 -26.74
CA CYS A 325 28.81 58.81 -27.77
C CYS A 325 29.87 59.93 -27.74
N ASP A 326 29.53 61.11 -27.22
CA ASP A 326 30.39 62.28 -27.23
C ASP A 326 31.19 62.40 -25.93
N TYR A 327 30.73 61.76 -24.85
CA TYR A 327 31.31 61.89 -23.53
C TYR A 327 32.53 60.98 -23.31
N GLY A 328 33.71 61.58 -23.10
CA GLY A 328 34.98 60.85 -22.93
C GLY A 328 35.11 60.03 -21.65
N ASN A 329 34.27 60.32 -20.63
CA ASN A 329 34.23 59.62 -19.35
C ASN A 329 33.12 58.54 -19.28
N ALA A 330 32.54 58.15 -20.42
CA ALA A 330 31.64 56.99 -20.53
C ALA A 330 32.34 55.71 -20.04
N GLY A 331 31.60 54.77 -19.45
CA GLY A 331 32.17 53.52 -18.92
C GLY A 331 31.15 52.60 -18.23
N LEU A 332 31.54 51.35 -17.99
CA LEU A 332 30.67 50.36 -17.32
C LEU A 332 30.25 50.79 -15.90
N ALA A 333 31.14 51.49 -15.20
CA ALA A 333 30.91 52.05 -13.86
C ALA A 333 30.34 53.48 -13.89
N TYR A 334 29.97 53.98 -15.07
CA TYR A 334 29.30 55.26 -15.19
C TYR A 334 27.91 55.18 -14.56
N PHE A 335 27.59 56.14 -13.71
CA PHE A 335 26.22 56.45 -13.35
C PHE A 335 26.07 57.96 -13.18
N ASP A 336 24.92 58.48 -13.55
CA ASP A 336 24.51 59.85 -13.30
C ASP A 336 22.98 59.89 -13.13
N SER A 337 22.38 61.08 -13.08
CA SER A 337 20.95 61.25 -12.96
C SER A 337 20.35 62.28 -13.91
N ASN A 338 19.04 62.16 -14.14
CA ASN A 338 18.27 63.15 -14.88
C ASN A 338 16.78 63.10 -14.50
N THR A 339 15.98 63.99 -15.12
CA THR A 339 14.55 64.20 -14.84
C THR A 339 13.64 63.05 -15.28
N GLY A 340 14.10 62.16 -16.19
CA GLY A 340 13.27 61.11 -16.81
C GLY A 340 12.49 61.57 -18.05
N ASN A 341 12.62 62.83 -18.46
CA ASN A 341 11.95 63.38 -19.64
C ASN A 341 12.52 62.86 -20.98
N ALA A 342 11.80 63.13 -22.06
CA ALA A 342 12.13 62.75 -23.43
C ALA A 342 13.22 63.65 -24.03
N LEU A 343 14.48 63.31 -23.78
CA LEU A 343 15.63 64.04 -24.30
C LEU A 343 16.35 63.28 -25.42
N SER A 344 17.02 64.03 -26.29
CA SER A 344 17.60 63.49 -27.52
C SER A 344 18.74 62.51 -27.29
N THR A 345 19.49 62.56 -26.19
CA THR A 345 20.67 61.69 -25.99
C THR A 345 20.41 60.44 -25.12
N TYR A 346 19.14 60.16 -24.80
CA TYR A 346 18.76 59.17 -23.79
C TYR A 346 18.01 58.01 -24.42
N GLY A 347 18.56 56.81 -24.28
CA GLY A 347 17.97 55.54 -24.67
C GLY A 347 17.72 54.63 -23.47
N PHE A 348 17.59 53.34 -23.77
CA PHE A 348 17.28 52.32 -22.79
C PHE A 348 17.60 50.93 -23.32
N ARG A 349 17.55 49.95 -22.42
CA ARG A 349 17.55 48.52 -22.77
C ARG A 349 16.60 47.74 -21.88
N THR A 350 16.33 46.50 -22.29
CA THR A 350 15.38 45.60 -21.65
C THR A 350 16.09 44.40 -21.07
N CYS A 351 15.57 43.90 -19.95
CA CYS A 351 15.87 42.59 -19.40
C CYS A 351 14.68 41.65 -19.59
N PHE A 352 14.98 40.35 -19.75
CA PHE A 352 13.99 39.30 -19.88
C PHE A 352 14.32 38.19 -18.90
N VAL A 353 13.32 37.67 -18.19
CA VAL A 353 13.49 36.63 -17.18
C VAL A 353 12.55 35.48 -17.48
N VAL A 354 13.05 34.27 -17.26
CA VAL A 354 12.23 33.05 -17.26
C VAL A 354 12.00 32.69 -15.80
N LEU A 355 10.74 32.59 -15.42
CA LEU A 355 10.29 32.27 -14.07
C LEU A 355 10.10 30.76 -14.00
N ASN A 356 10.78 30.11 -13.06
CA ASN A 356 10.65 28.67 -12.86
C ASN A 356 9.36 28.35 -12.10
N SER A 357 8.59 27.38 -12.57
CA SER A 357 7.46 26.85 -11.80
C SER A 357 7.97 25.74 -10.89
N ALA A 358 7.46 25.67 -9.66
CA ALA A 358 7.79 24.52 -8.83
C ALA A 358 7.02 23.29 -9.34
N PRO A 359 7.63 22.10 -9.26
CA PRO A 359 6.94 20.86 -9.58
C PRO A 359 5.74 20.62 -8.67
N LEU A 360 4.82 19.77 -9.12
CA LEU A 360 3.60 19.41 -8.42
C LEU A 360 3.64 17.94 -7.99
N ILE A 361 3.04 17.65 -6.84
CA ILE A 361 2.76 16.28 -6.36
C ILE A 361 1.24 16.13 -6.23
N SER A 362 0.68 15.06 -6.80
CA SER A 362 -0.75 14.78 -6.68
C SER A 362 -1.20 14.55 -5.23
N GLY A 363 -2.50 14.66 -4.98
CA GLY A 363 -3.09 14.49 -3.66
C GLY A 363 -2.91 15.70 -2.74
N THR A 364 -3.13 15.48 -1.44
CA THR A 364 -3.05 16.48 -0.36
C THR A 364 -2.35 15.87 0.85
N ASP A 365 -1.87 16.70 1.77
CA ASP A 365 -1.33 16.19 3.04
C ASP A 365 -2.45 15.48 3.81
N GLN A 366 -2.17 14.27 4.30
CA GLN A 366 -3.19 13.43 4.93
C GLN A 366 -2.67 12.73 6.17
N ASP A 367 -3.51 12.65 7.19
CA ASP A 367 -3.36 11.70 8.29
C ASP A 367 -4.06 10.40 7.90
N LEU A 368 -3.27 9.35 7.70
CA LEU A 368 -3.75 8.01 7.35
C LEU A 368 -4.25 7.23 8.57
N GLY A 369 -4.16 7.83 9.77
CA GLY A 369 -4.66 7.28 11.02
C GLY A 369 -3.81 6.14 11.56
N ASP A 370 -4.46 5.27 12.33
CA ASP A 370 -3.84 4.10 12.94
C ASP A 370 -3.65 2.96 11.92
N LYS A 371 -2.51 2.29 11.98
CA LYS A 371 -2.11 1.19 11.10
C LYS A 371 -1.67 -0.02 11.93
N THR A 372 -2.34 -1.14 11.69
CA THR A 372 -2.01 -2.48 12.23
C THR A 372 -1.42 -3.39 11.15
N GLU A 373 -1.56 -3.03 9.87
CA GLU A 373 -1.18 -3.86 8.72
C GLU A 373 -0.39 -3.03 7.68
N PRO A 374 0.40 -3.69 6.82
CA PRO A 374 1.10 -3.05 5.71
C PRO A 374 0.16 -2.22 4.82
N PHE A 375 0.70 -1.14 4.24
CA PHE A 375 -0.10 -0.26 3.37
C PHE A 375 0.74 0.41 2.29
N LYS A 376 0.03 1.02 1.34
CA LYS A 376 0.59 1.64 0.14
C LYS A 376 0.08 3.06 -0.05
N ILE A 377 0.96 3.95 -0.48
CA ILE A 377 0.63 5.31 -0.92
C ILE A 377 0.96 5.44 -2.41
N SER A 378 0.00 5.94 -3.19
CA SER A 378 0.18 6.22 -4.61
C SER A 378 0.23 7.74 -4.84
N TYR A 379 1.17 8.21 -5.66
CA TYR A 379 1.28 9.61 -6.04
C TYR A 379 1.83 9.76 -7.46
N GLN A 380 1.67 10.96 -8.02
CA GLN A 380 2.21 11.36 -9.33
C GLN A 380 2.93 12.68 -9.16
N VAL A 381 3.91 12.93 -10.03
CA VAL A 381 4.60 14.23 -10.11
C VAL A 381 4.41 14.84 -11.49
N ASN A 382 4.38 16.17 -11.56
CA ASN A 382 4.30 16.90 -12.81
C ASN A 382 5.05 18.23 -12.70
N ASP A 383 5.33 18.85 -13.84
CA ASP A 383 5.82 20.22 -13.90
C ASP A 383 5.26 20.89 -15.15
N THR A 384 4.90 22.17 -15.05
CA THR A 384 4.47 22.98 -16.20
C THR A 384 5.65 23.34 -17.10
N ASP A 385 6.87 23.35 -16.57
CA ASP A 385 8.09 23.53 -17.34
C ASP A 385 8.50 22.19 -17.97
N GLU A 386 8.17 21.99 -19.25
CA GLU A 386 8.36 20.70 -19.96
C GLU A 386 9.84 20.25 -20.04
N ASP A 387 10.77 21.20 -20.06
CA ASP A 387 12.21 20.95 -20.11
C ASP A 387 12.81 20.52 -18.76
N ASP A 388 12.00 20.53 -17.69
CA ASP A 388 12.51 20.25 -16.36
C ASP A 388 12.75 18.76 -16.13
N ILE A 389 13.78 18.47 -15.36
CA ILE A 389 14.11 17.12 -14.95
C ILE A 389 13.72 16.98 -13.49
N LEU A 390 12.76 16.10 -13.22
CA LEU A 390 12.23 15.91 -11.87
C LEU A 390 13.03 14.87 -11.09
N THR A 391 13.37 15.20 -9.86
CA THR A 391 13.98 14.29 -8.90
C THR A 391 13.07 14.14 -7.70
N VAL A 392 12.67 12.91 -7.37
CA VAL A 392 11.83 12.62 -6.21
C VAL A 392 12.64 11.97 -5.10
N VAL A 393 12.51 12.48 -3.88
CA VAL A 393 13.11 11.92 -2.68
C VAL A 393 11.98 11.54 -1.72
N GLU A 394 11.94 10.26 -1.35
CA GLU A 394 10.97 9.71 -0.42
C GLU A 394 11.64 9.40 0.91
N LYS A 395 11.00 9.81 2.01
CA LYS A 395 11.53 9.61 3.36
C LYS A 395 10.46 9.07 4.30
N LEU A 396 10.87 8.22 5.25
CA LEU A 396 10.11 7.83 6.43
C LEU A 396 10.87 8.32 7.67
N ASN A 397 10.23 9.15 8.50
CA ASN A 397 10.84 9.71 9.73
C ASN A 397 12.23 10.35 9.50
N ASN A 398 12.40 11.03 8.36
CA ASN A 398 13.64 11.65 7.87
C ASN A 398 14.68 10.70 7.25
N GLU A 399 14.54 9.39 7.37
CA GLU A 399 15.38 8.41 6.67
C GLU A 399 14.90 8.25 5.23
N THR A 400 15.83 8.30 4.27
CA THR A 400 15.50 8.14 2.85
C THR A 400 15.12 6.69 2.55
N ILE A 401 13.91 6.50 2.03
CA ILE A 401 13.45 5.22 1.46
C ILE A 401 14.09 5.02 0.10
N ARG A 402 13.92 6.00 -0.82
CA ARG A 402 14.51 5.98 -2.15
C ARG A 402 14.62 7.37 -2.77
N THR A 403 15.45 7.48 -3.79
CA THR A 403 15.56 8.66 -4.66
C THR A 403 15.36 8.22 -6.11
N ILE A 404 14.45 8.89 -6.81
CA ILE A 404 14.13 8.64 -8.22
C ILE A 404 14.68 9.83 -9.01
N ASN A 405 15.76 9.61 -9.74
CA ASN A 405 16.28 10.59 -10.68
C ASN A 405 15.51 10.47 -12.00
N ASN A 406 15.23 11.61 -12.64
CA ASN A 406 14.46 11.67 -13.90
C ASN A 406 13.06 11.05 -13.76
N ALA A 407 12.32 11.45 -12.73
CA ALA A 407 10.94 11.02 -12.53
C ALA A 407 10.07 11.42 -13.72
N GLU A 408 9.29 10.45 -14.21
CA GLU A 408 8.37 10.60 -15.32
C GLU A 408 7.13 11.39 -14.89
N ARG A 409 6.78 12.40 -15.69
CA ARG A 409 5.59 13.22 -15.46
C ARG A 409 4.34 12.37 -15.57
N ASN A 410 3.40 12.59 -14.65
CA ASN A 410 2.11 11.90 -14.56
C ASN A 410 2.21 10.36 -14.44
N PHE A 411 3.40 9.83 -14.14
CA PHE A 411 3.58 8.42 -13.83
C PHE A 411 3.19 8.15 -12.36
N THR A 412 2.48 7.04 -12.12
CA THR A 412 2.04 6.66 -10.78
C THR A 412 3.13 5.92 -10.03
N TYR A 413 3.75 6.62 -9.07
CA TYR A 413 4.71 6.07 -8.14
C TYR A 413 4.02 5.55 -6.87
N ASN A 414 4.63 4.55 -6.25
CA ASN A 414 4.08 3.85 -5.09
C ASN A 414 5.12 3.73 -3.98
N ILE A 415 4.75 4.13 -2.77
CA ILE A 415 5.53 3.90 -1.55
C ILE A 415 4.83 2.79 -0.77
N GLU A 416 5.55 1.73 -0.47
CA GLU A 416 5.05 0.58 0.26
C GLU A 416 5.69 0.55 1.65
N ILE A 417 4.84 0.48 2.68
CA ILE A 417 5.25 0.20 4.05
C ILE A 417 4.89 -1.25 4.31
N ASP A 418 5.86 -2.13 4.09
CA ASP A 418 5.73 -3.57 4.26
C ASP A 418 5.75 -3.99 5.74
N THR A 419 5.54 -5.28 6.00
CA THR A 419 5.51 -5.85 7.35
C THR A 419 6.82 -5.59 8.09
N GLU A 420 7.97 -5.73 7.44
CA GLU A 420 9.28 -5.52 8.08
C GLU A 420 9.45 -4.06 8.50
N THR A 421 9.19 -3.11 7.59
CA THR A 421 9.28 -1.67 7.84
C THR A 421 8.33 -1.25 8.95
N LEU A 422 7.06 -1.68 8.88
CA LEU A 422 6.05 -1.38 9.90
C LEU A 422 6.49 -1.92 11.26
N SER A 423 6.99 -3.17 11.31
CA SER A 423 7.41 -3.84 12.56
C SER A 423 8.59 -3.16 13.27
N ARG A 424 9.38 -2.37 12.55
CA ARG A 424 10.51 -1.60 13.11
C ARG A 424 10.09 -0.26 13.73
N LEU A 425 8.87 0.21 13.45
CA LEU A 425 8.38 1.49 13.96
C LEU A 425 7.92 1.36 15.41
N THR A 426 8.18 2.41 16.20
CA THR A 426 7.76 2.47 17.59
C THR A 426 6.23 2.54 17.69
N MET A 427 5.65 1.66 18.49
CA MET A 427 4.21 1.58 18.72
C MET A 427 3.66 2.86 19.37
N GLY A 428 2.51 3.34 18.89
CA GLY A 428 1.85 4.57 19.32
C GLY A 428 2.51 5.88 18.86
N ALA A 429 3.72 5.81 18.29
CA ALA A 429 4.41 6.98 17.77
C ALA A 429 3.82 7.41 16.41
N THR A 430 3.72 8.73 16.21
CA THR A 430 3.38 9.30 14.90
C THR A 430 4.58 9.19 13.97
N ASN A 431 4.39 8.49 12.85
CA ASN A 431 5.34 8.36 11.78
C ASN A 431 4.95 9.28 10.62
N THR A 432 5.94 9.81 9.90
CA THR A 432 5.73 10.74 8.78
C THR A 432 6.46 10.23 7.54
N ILE A 433 5.71 10.05 6.45
CA ILE A 433 6.24 9.88 5.11
C ILE A 433 6.30 11.25 4.44
N THR A 434 7.47 11.64 3.95
CA THR A 434 7.67 12.89 3.22
C THR A 434 8.12 12.57 1.80
N ILE A 435 7.41 13.13 0.82
CA ILE A 435 7.77 13.07 -0.60
C ILE A 435 8.18 14.47 -0.99
N THR A 436 9.40 14.64 -1.47
CA THR A 436 9.87 15.91 -2.02
C THR A 436 10.19 15.70 -3.48
N VAL A 437 9.59 16.49 -4.36
CA VAL A 437 9.97 16.56 -5.78
C VAL A 437 10.69 17.88 -6.00
N MET A 438 11.80 17.82 -6.73
CA MET A 438 12.61 18.98 -7.12
C MET A 438 12.78 18.96 -8.62
N ASP A 439 12.73 20.12 -9.26
CA ASP A 439 13.19 20.28 -10.63
C ASP A 439 14.71 20.55 -10.66
N ASN A 440 15.28 20.63 -11.86
CA ASN A 440 16.70 20.91 -12.10
C ASN A 440 17.03 22.42 -12.14
N LYS A 441 16.07 23.29 -11.84
CA LYS A 441 16.17 24.75 -11.88
C LYS A 441 15.95 25.41 -10.51
N GLY A 442 15.64 24.62 -9.48
CA GLY A 442 15.56 25.02 -8.08
C GLY A 442 14.15 25.07 -7.49
N GLY A 443 13.10 24.77 -8.24
CA GLY A 443 11.75 24.61 -7.71
C GLY A 443 11.59 23.27 -6.99
N ALA A 444 10.76 23.27 -5.95
CA ALA A 444 10.47 22.07 -5.18
C ALA A 444 9.05 22.09 -4.59
N ALA A 445 8.45 20.91 -4.49
CA ALA A 445 7.22 20.67 -3.74
C ALA A 445 7.39 19.53 -2.76
N THR A 446 6.61 19.56 -1.68
CA THR A 446 6.63 18.53 -0.64
C THR A 446 5.21 18.10 -0.28
N ARG A 447 5.04 16.79 -0.09
CA ARG A 447 3.80 16.13 0.35
C ARG A 447 4.08 15.31 1.60
N LYS A 448 3.20 15.38 2.59
CA LYS A 448 3.33 14.66 3.86
C LYS A 448 2.15 13.74 4.12
N TYR A 449 2.44 12.52 4.54
CA TYR A 449 1.47 11.57 5.07
C TYR A 449 1.87 11.18 6.48
N THR A 450 0.97 11.28 7.44
CA THR A 450 1.19 10.83 8.82
C THR A 450 0.40 9.57 9.12
N PHE A 451 0.90 8.74 10.03
CA PHE A 451 0.17 7.59 10.54
C PHE A 451 0.74 7.17 11.91
N LYS A 452 0.00 6.39 12.69
CA LYS A 452 0.50 5.74 13.90
C LYS A 452 0.50 4.23 13.71
N ARG A 453 1.57 3.57 14.15
CA ARG A 453 1.52 2.12 14.32
C ARG A 453 0.79 1.81 15.62
N VAL A 454 -0.19 0.91 15.58
CA VAL A 454 -0.91 0.41 16.77
C VAL A 454 -0.91 -1.12 16.78
N ASN A 455 -1.19 -1.72 17.94
CA ASN A 455 -1.22 -3.18 18.11
C ASN A 455 -2.35 -3.80 17.29
N ALA A 456 -2.05 -4.87 16.55
CA ALA A 456 -3.07 -5.76 16.01
C ALA A 456 -3.69 -6.59 17.15
N ALA A 457 -4.93 -7.03 16.98
CA ALA A 457 -5.54 -7.98 17.90
C ALA A 457 -5.23 -9.42 17.48
N PRO A 458 -5.20 -10.39 18.42
CA PRO A 458 -5.04 -11.79 18.10
C PRO A 458 -6.15 -12.29 17.16
N ILE A 459 -5.84 -13.25 16.31
CA ILE A 459 -6.76 -13.92 15.39
C ILE A 459 -7.05 -15.32 15.92
N ILE A 460 -8.33 -15.70 16.06
CA ILE A 460 -8.77 -17.06 16.41
C ILE A 460 -9.31 -17.75 15.15
N SER A 461 -8.84 -18.96 14.86
CA SER A 461 -9.29 -19.73 13.68
C SER A 461 -10.78 -20.11 13.74
N GLY A 462 -11.33 -20.57 12.61
CA GLY A 462 -12.74 -20.97 12.47
C GLY A 462 -13.68 -19.83 12.10
N VAL A 463 -14.99 -20.08 12.21
CA VAL A 463 -16.07 -19.10 12.01
C VAL A 463 -17.10 -19.27 13.12
N ASP A 464 -17.81 -18.21 13.48
CA ASP A 464 -18.90 -18.29 14.46
C ASP A 464 -20.05 -19.12 13.88
N GLY A 465 -20.68 -19.96 14.70
CA GLY A 465 -21.81 -20.75 14.24
C GLY A 465 -22.24 -21.88 15.15
N SER A 466 -23.24 -22.62 14.70
CA SER A 466 -23.72 -23.81 15.40
C SER A 466 -22.87 -25.02 15.07
N ILE A 467 -22.41 -25.74 16.10
CA ILE A 467 -21.73 -27.04 15.98
C ILE A 467 -22.71 -28.22 16.14
N GLY A 468 -24.01 -27.93 16.11
CA GLY A 468 -25.10 -28.90 16.05
C GLY A 468 -25.58 -29.42 17.40
N ASP A 469 -26.32 -30.51 17.35
CA ASP A 469 -26.82 -31.23 18.52
C ASP A 469 -25.71 -32.10 19.14
N LYS A 470 -25.76 -32.24 20.48
CA LYS A 470 -24.81 -33.02 21.28
C LYS A 470 -25.55 -33.82 22.34
N ASN A 471 -25.30 -35.11 22.38
CA ASN A 471 -25.78 -36.06 23.39
C ASN A 471 -24.64 -36.82 24.09
N GLU A 472 -23.39 -36.59 23.69
CA GLU A 472 -22.18 -37.12 24.32
C GLU A 472 -21.12 -36.01 24.37
N GLY A 473 -20.14 -36.14 25.27
CA GLY A 473 -19.02 -35.21 25.39
C GLY A 473 -18.28 -35.00 24.06
N PHE A 474 -17.75 -33.80 23.85
CA PHE A 474 -17.14 -33.40 22.57
C PHE A 474 -15.99 -32.41 22.76
N THR A 475 -15.21 -32.20 21.69
CA THR A 475 -14.11 -31.23 21.67
C THR A 475 -14.32 -30.15 20.61
N VAL A 476 -13.78 -28.96 20.87
CA VAL A 476 -13.65 -27.86 19.93
C VAL A 476 -12.16 -27.58 19.76
N VAL A 477 -11.68 -27.66 18.51
CA VAL A 477 -10.28 -27.40 18.16
C VAL A 477 -10.18 -26.04 17.47
N TYR A 478 -9.27 -25.19 17.95
CA TYR A 478 -9.01 -23.87 17.40
C TYR A 478 -7.53 -23.52 17.50
N GLN A 479 -7.09 -22.50 16.76
CA GLN A 479 -5.73 -21.97 16.80
C GLN A 479 -5.78 -20.47 17.06
N VAL A 480 -4.70 -19.91 17.59
CA VAL A 480 -4.55 -18.46 17.77
C VAL A 480 -3.25 -17.96 17.15
N HIS A 481 -3.29 -16.76 16.57
CA HIS A 481 -2.12 -16.07 16.03
C HIS A 481 -2.21 -14.58 16.32
N ASP A 482 -1.16 -13.99 16.87
CA ASP A 482 -1.01 -12.55 17.01
C ASP A 482 -0.08 -12.00 15.92
N PRO A 483 -0.53 -11.07 15.06
CA PRO A 483 0.29 -10.52 13.98
C PRO A 483 1.56 -9.78 14.43
N ASP A 484 1.55 -9.20 15.64
CA ASP A 484 2.71 -8.52 16.22
C ASP A 484 3.62 -9.48 17.02
N GLY A 485 3.23 -10.75 17.13
CA GLY A 485 3.96 -11.79 17.85
C GLY A 485 3.83 -11.68 19.37
N ASP A 486 2.83 -10.96 19.87
CA ASP A 486 2.57 -10.84 21.30
C ASP A 486 2.11 -12.16 21.93
N ASN A 487 2.37 -12.32 23.23
CA ASN A 487 1.87 -13.47 23.98
C ASN A 487 0.35 -13.35 24.17
N VAL A 488 -0.38 -14.42 23.84
CA VAL A 488 -1.84 -14.42 23.93
C VAL A 488 -2.31 -15.19 25.16
N THR A 489 -3.26 -14.63 25.89
CA THR A 489 -4.02 -15.31 26.94
C THR A 489 -5.41 -15.69 26.41
N ILE A 490 -5.78 -16.96 26.56
CA ILE A 490 -7.10 -17.46 26.18
C ILE A 490 -7.98 -17.70 27.41
N THR A 491 -9.23 -17.26 27.34
CA THR A 491 -10.29 -17.59 28.29
C THR A 491 -11.42 -18.32 27.56
N GLU A 492 -11.70 -19.56 27.97
CA GLU A 492 -12.79 -20.38 27.44
C GLU A 492 -13.98 -20.36 28.40
N LYS A 493 -15.17 -20.12 27.88
CA LYS A 493 -16.42 -20.04 28.66
C LYS A 493 -17.51 -20.93 28.09
N LEU A 494 -18.30 -21.53 28.97
CA LEU A 494 -19.56 -22.21 28.68
C LEU A 494 -20.71 -21.48 29.37
N ASN A 495 -21.71 -21.05 28.61
CA ASN A 495 -22.86 -20.26 29.09
C ASN A 495 -22.45 -19.05 29.98
N GLY A 496 -21.34 -18.39 29.62
CA GLY A 496 -20.79 -17.24 30.34
C GLY A 496 -19.86 -17.58 31.52
N ASN A 497 -19.86 -18.82 31.99
CA ASN A 497 -18.97 -19.28 33.06
C ASN A 497 -17.61 -19.69 32.49
N THR A 498 -16.52 -19.20 33.08
CA THR A 498 -15.17 -19.61 32.68
C THR A 498 -14.90 -21.05 33.10
N ILE A 499 -14.52 -21.87 32.13
CA ILE A 499 -14.16 -23.28 32.36
C ILE A 499 -12.66 -23.54 32.21
N LYS A 500 -11.93 -22.69 31.46
CA LYS A 500 -10.48 -22.79 31.31
C LYS A 500 -9.85 -21.42 31.05
N ASN A 501 -8.64 -21.23 31.56
CA ASN A 501 -7.75 -20.12 31.20
C ASN A 501 -6.39 -20.69 30.78
N LEU A 502 -5.87 -20.22 29.67
CA LEU A 502 -4.55 -20.60 29.14
C LEU A 502 -3.71 -19.34 28.94
N SER A 503 -2.73 -19.13 29.81
CA SER A 503 -1.74 -18.05 29.64
C SER A 503 -0.63 -18.50 28.68
N ASN A 504 -0.15 -17.56 27.85
CA ASN A 504 0.87 -17.82 26.83
C ASN A 504 0.47 -18.99 25.90
N ALA A 505 -0.71 -18.90 25.31
CA ALA A 505 -1.22 -19.89 24.39
C ALA A 505 -0.25 -20.07 23.20
N PRO A 506 -0.01 -21.33 22.76
CA PRO A 506 0.88 -21.60 21.65
C PRO A 506 0.28 -21.01 20.36
N GLN A 507 1.11 -20.28 19.62
CA GLN A 507 0.73 -19.60 18.40
C GLN A 507 0.75 -20.56 17.21
N ASN A 508 -0.28 -20.51 16.36
CA ASN A 508 -0.42 -21.36 15.16
C ASN A 508 -0.41 -22.88 15.44
N GLU A 509 -0.81 -23.29 16.64
CA GLU A 509 -0.94 -24.69 17.06
C GLU A 509 -2.38 -25.01 17.50
N ASP A 510 -2.77 -26.28 17.40
CA ASP A 510 -4.10 -26.74 17.80
C ASP A 510 -4.27 -26.68 19.32
N ILE A 511 -5.25 -25.88 19.75
CA ILE A 511 -5.71 -25.79 21.13
C ILE A 511 -7.06 -26.51 21.23
N ILE A 512 -7.17 -27.42 22.20
CA ILE A 512 -8.35 -28.25 22.41
C ILE A 512 -9.12 -27.77 23.64
N MET A 513 -10.37 -27.39 23.42
CA MET A 513 -11.40 -27.19 24.44
C MET A 513 -12.25 -28.46 24.54
N GLU A 514 -12.32 -29.06 25.72
CA GLU A 514 -13.09 -30.28 25.97
C GLU A 514 -14.35 -29.96 26.79
N ILE A 515 -15.50 -30.43 26.32
CA ILE A 515 -16.75 -30.50 27.08
C ILE A 515 -16.98 -31.98 27.41
N SER A 516 -16.64 -32.37 28.65
CA SER A 516 -16.83 -33.74 29.11
C SER A 516 -18.32 -34.10 29.15
N SER A 517 -18.64 -35.39 29.08
CA SER A 517 -20.04 -35.85 29.23
C SER A 517 -20.65 -35.40 30.56
N GLU A 518 -19.87 -35.40 31.64
CA GLU A 518 -20.30 -34.86 32.95
C GLU A 518 -20.73 -33.39 32.84
N THR A 519 -19.89 -32.54 32.24
CA THR A 519 -20.21 -31.11 32.04
C THR A 519 -21.43 -30.94 31.13
N LEU A 520 -21.54 -31.75 30.07
CA LEU A 520 -22.66 -31.71 29.14
C LEU A 520 -23.98 -32.08 29.84
N TYR A 521 -23.95 -33.09 30.71
CA TYR A 521 -25.14 -33.61 31.39
C TYR A 521 -25.68 -32.71 32.50
N GLU A 522 -24.94 -31.68 32.91
CA GLU A 522 -25.45 -30.62 33.79
C GLU A 522 -26.28 -29.56 33.05
N LEU A 523 -26.20 -29.50 31.71
CA LEU A 523 -26.88 -28.48 30.91
C LEU A 523 -28.35 -28.84 30.66
N PRO A 524 -29.28 -27.89 30.56
CA PRO A 524 -30.68 -28.20 30.25
C PRO A 524 -30.86 -28.86 28.87
N LEU A 525 -31.74 -29.86 28.78
CA LEU A 525 -32.10 -30.52 27.53
C LEU A 525 -32.80 -29.58 26.56
N ASN A 526 -32.52 -29.74 25.28
CA ASN A 526 -33.11 -29.01 24.15
C ASN A 526 -32.90 -27.49 24.17
N GLU A 527 -32.08 -26.97 25.09
CA GLU A 527 -31.68 -25.57 25.13
C GLU A 527 -30.38 -25.32 24.34
N VAL A 528 -30.28 -24.10 23.80
CA VAL A 528 -29.08 -23.64 23.10
C VAL A 528 -28.06 -23.18 24.13
N ASN A 529 -26.90 -23.83 24.12
CA ASN A 529 -25.75 -23.52 24.94
C ASN A 529 -24.70 -22.77 24.11
N THR A 530 -23.95 -21.88 24.74
CA THR A 530 -22.96 -21.02 24.10
C THR A 530 -21.56 -21.30 24.60
N ILE A 531 -20.61 -21.41 23.67
CA ILE A 531 -19.18 -21.40 23.93
C ILE A 531 -18.63 -20.05 23.50
N GLU A 532 -17.84 -19.40 24.35
CA GLU A 532 -17.07 -18.19 24.01
C GLU A 532 -15.58 -18.44 24.28
N ILE A 533 -14.75 -18.27 23.26
CA ILE A 533 -13.29 -18.26 23.36
C ILE A 533 -12.86 -16.81 23.20
N ARG A 534 -12.22 -16.25 24.22
CA ARG A 534 -11.66 -14.90 24.21
C ARG A 534 -10.14 -14.98 24.15
N ALA A 535 -9.52 -14.32 23.18
CA ALA A 535 -8.08 -14.16 23.07
C ALA A 535 -7.67 -12.71 23.37
N ASP A 536 -6.63 -12.53 24.18
CA ASP A 536 -6.16 -11.22 24.67
C ASP A 536 -4.64 -11.16 24.63
N ASP A 537 -4.07 -10.18 23.93
CA ASP A 537 -2.62 -9.98 23.77
C ASP A 537 -1.96 -9.24 24.96
N GLY A 538 -2.75 -8.70 25.90
CA GLY A 538 -2.24 -7.87 26.99
C GLY A 538 -1.64 -6.51 26.58
N LYS A 539 -1.77 -6.14 25.30
CA LYS A 539 -1.39 -4.86 24.69
C LYS A 539 -2.59 -4.05 24.20
N GLY A 540 -3.80 -4.59 24.35
CA GLY A 540 -5.07 -3.91 24.11
C GLY A 540 -5.88 -4.52 22.96
N GLY A 541 -5.34 -5.51 22.25
CA GLY A 541 -6.04 -6.27 21.23
C GLY A 541 -6.74 -7.50 21.83
N ILE A 542 -8.05 -7.59 21.58
CA ILE A 542 -8.89 -8.68 22.08
C ILE A 542 -9.75 -9.20 20.92
N SER A 543 -9.84 -10.51 20.77
CA SER A 543 -10.75 -11.16 19.82
C SER A 543 -11.59 -12.26 20.47
N TYR A 544 -12.65 -12.65 19.76
CA TYR A 544 -13.63 -13.62 20.24
C TYR A 544 -14.01 -14.61 19.14
N ARG A 545 -14.25 -15.86 19.54
CA ARG A 545 -14.87 -16.90 18.74
C ARG A 545 -16.05 -17.47 19.51
N ARG A 546 -17.21 -17.60 18.85
CA ARG A 546 -18.44 -18.08 19.50
C ARG A 546 -19.05 -19.26 18.77
N TYR A 547 -19.34 -20.31 19.53
CA TYR A 547 -20.09 -21.46 19.03
C TYR A 547 -21.38 -21.64 19.81
N THR A 548 -22.39 -22.20 19.15
CA THR A 548 -23.61 -22.66 19.81
C THR A 548 -23.81 -24.14 19.58
N PHE A 549 -24.37 -24.83 20.56
CA PHE A 549 -24.81 -26.22 20.40
C PHE A 549 -26.07 -26.44 21.21
N ARG A 550 -26.83 -27.49 20.91
CA ARG A 550 -27.99 -27.87 21.70
C ARG A 550 -27.73 -29.22 22.36
N ARG A 551 -27.97 -29.31 23.66
CA ARG A 551 -27.97 -30.60 24.35
C ARG A 551 -29.22 -31.37 23.92
N THR A 552 -29.08 -32.58 23.40
CA THR A 552 -30.20 -33.47 23.04
C THR A 552 -30.21 -34.69 23.93
N ASN A 553 -31.35 -35.39 23.96
CA ASN A 553 -31.54 -36.60 24.75
C ASN A 553 -30.51 -37.70 24.39
N SER A 554 -30.05 -38.43 25.40
CA SER A 554 -29.13 -39.57 25.24
C SER A 554 -29.93 -40.85 25.08
N ALA A 555 -29.41 -41.85 24.37
CA ALA A 555 -30.10 -43.14 24.30
C ALA A 555 -29.88 -43.94 25.60
N PRO A 556 -30.82 -44.84 25.98
CA PRO A 556 -30.63 -45.74 27.10
C PRO A 556 -29.37 -46.62 26.94
N VAL A 557 -28.79 -47.06 28.05
CA VAL A 557 -27.67 -48.00 28.07
C VAL A 557 -28.14 -49.37 28.51
N ILE A 558 -27.98 -50.38 27.65
CA ILE A 558 -28.30 -51.79 27.97
C ILE A 558 -27.07 -52.51 28.52
N SER A 559 -27.22 -53.20 29.66
CA SER A 559 -26.13 -53.96 30.29
C SER A 559 -25.50 -55.01 29.38
N GLY A 560 -24.24 -55.34 29.65
CA GLY A 560 -23.49 -56.35 28.90
C GLY A 560 -23.02 -55.85 27.53
N SER A 561 -22.73 -56.79 26.65
CA SER A 561 -22.32 -56.54 25.26
C SER A 561 -23.04 -57.50 24.33
N ASP A 562 -23.02 -57.22 23.03
CA ASP A 562 -23.48 -58.19 22.04
C ASP A 562 -22.66 -59.49 22.19
N GLN A 563 -23.34 -60.63 22.14
CA GLN A 563 -22.72 -61.91 22.48
C GLN A 563 -23.23 -63.05 21.59
N ASP A 564 -22.31 -63.92 21.16
CA ASP A 564 -22.65 -65.23 20.62
C ASP A 564 -22.74 -66.25 21.75
N LEU A 565 -23.95 -66.74 22.02
CA LEU A 565 -24.25 -67.74 23.05
C LEU A 565 -23.93 -69.17 22.59
N GLY A 566 -23.45 -69.34 21.35
CA GLY A 566 -22.98 -70.60 20.79
C GLY A 566 -24.11 -71.57 20.48
N GLU A 567 -23.77 -72.85 20.52
CA GLU A 567 -24.70 -73.94 20.24
C GLU A 567 -25.65 -74.20 21.41
N LYS A 568 -26.94 -74.36 21.11
CA LYS A 568 -27.99 -74.64 22.08
C LYS A 568 -28.78 -75.88 21.65
N THR A 569 -29.05 -76.79 22.58
CA THR A 569 -29.80 -78.04 22.36
C THR A 569 -31.19 -78.04 22.99
N GLU A 570 -31.45 -77.08 23.88
CA GLU A 570 -32.72 -76.85 24.57
C GLU A 570 -33.00 -75.35 24.72
N PRO A 571 -34.26 -74.94 25.00
CA PRO A 571 -34.58 -73.54 25.26
C PRO A 571 -33.76 -72.97 26.43
N PHE A 572 -33.43 -71.68 26.37
CA PHE A 572 -32.58 -71.00 27.34
C PHE A 572 -33.09 -69.59 27.66
N THR A 573 -32.48 -68.95 28.66
CA THR A 573 -32.84 -67.60 29.13
C THR A 573 -31.71 -66.62 28.90
N VAL A 574 -32.04 -65.38 28.54
CA VAL A 574 -31.11 -64.23 28.54
C VAL A 574 -31.57 -63.16 29.52
N SER A 575 -30.63 -62.61 30.28
CA SER A 575 -30.89 -61.57 31.28
C SER A 575 -30.32 -60.23 30.82
N PHE A 576 -31.05 -59.14 31.06
CA PHE A 576 -30.59 -57.78 30.74
C PHE A 576 -31.15 -56.76 31.74
N SER A 577 -30.52 -55.60 31.82
CA SER A 577 -31.01 -54.39 32.49
C SER A 577 -30.71 -53.19 31.60
N ALA A 578 -31.40 -52.07 31.82
CA ALA A 578 -31.06 -50.82 31.16
C ALA A 578 -31.14 -49.64 32.13
N THR A 579 -30.37 -48.60 31.83
CA THR A 579 -30.35 -47.32 32.56
C THR A 579 -30.41 -46.17 31.57
N ASP A 580 -30.97 -45.05 32.00
CA ASP A 580 -31.02 -43.82 31.22
C ASP A 580 -30.43 -42.67 32.05
N ILE A 581 -29.60 -41.82 31.44
CA ILE A 581 -28.86 -40.78 32.17
C ILE A 581 -29.75 -39.57 32.49
N GLU A 582 -30.75 -39.29 31.66
CA GLU A 582 -31.79 -38.30 31.91
C GLU A 582 -32.86 -38.79 32.91
N GLY A 583 -32.91 -40.10 33.17
CA GLY A 583 -33.88 -40.73 34.07
C GLY A 583 -35.24 -40.96 33.40
N SER A 584 -35.26 -40.94 32.07
CA SER A 584 -36.43 -41.10 31.22
C SER A 584 -37.07 -42.49 31.34
N GLN A 585 -38.37 -42.60 31.06
CA GLN A 585 -39.08 -43.89 31.15
C GLN A 585 -38.70 -44.77 29.96
N MET A 586 -38.21 -45.97 30.22
CA MET A 586 -37.74 -46.88 29.19
C MET A 586 -38.72 -48.01 28.91
N THR A 587 -38.82 -48.43 27.66
CA THR A 587 -39.56 -49.62 27.22
C THR A 587 -38.64 -50.54 26.41
N ALA A 588 -38.55 -51.82 26.79
CA ALA A 588 -37.84 -52.83 26.02
C ALA A 588 -38.78 -53.63 25.13
N LYS A 589 -38.36 -53.93 23.90
CA LYS A 589 -38.98 -54.91 22.99
C LYS A 589 -37.98 -56.00 22.66
N ILE A 590 -38.41 -57.25 22.75
CA ILE A 590 -37.56 -58.41 22.48
C ILE A 590 -38.04 -59.09 21.21
N PHE A 591 -37.11 -59.30 20.28
CA PHE A 591 -37.35 -59.94 19.00
C PHE A 591 -36.55 -61.24 18.90
N LEU A 592 -37.14 -62.27 18.31
CA LEU A 592 -36.45 -63.48 17.85
C LEU A 592 -36.53 -63.53 16.33
N ASP A 593 -35.38 -63.40 15.65
CA ASP A 593 -35.27 -63.27 14.19
C ASP A 593 -36.28 -62.25 13.62
N ASP A 594 -36.23 -61.03 14.19
CA ASP A 594 -37.08 -59.87 13.87
C ASP A 594 -38.58 -60.04 14.13
N LYS A 595 -39.01 -61.15 14.73
CA LYS A 595 -40.39 -61.33 15.20
C LYS A 595 -40.48 -60.89 16.66
N LEU A 596 -41.32 -59.90 16.93
CA LEU A 596 -41.58 -59.41 18.29
C LEU A 596 -42.14 -60.55 19.15
N LYS A 597 -41.57 -60.70 20.35
CA LYS A 597 -41.94 -61.71 21.34
C LYS A 597 -42.51 -61.08 22.58
N GLU A 598 -41.79 -60.15 23.18
CA GLU A 598 -42.17 -59.53 24.46
C GLU A 598 -41.94 -58.03 24.46
N THR A 599 -42.63 -57.34 25.37
CA THR A 599 -42.48 -55.90 25.61
C THR A 599 -42.55 -55.62 27.11
N TYR A 600 -41.61 -54.84 27.63
CA TYR A 600 -41.46 -54.56 29.06
C TYR A 600 -41.39 -53.05 29.33
N PRO A 601 -42.14 -52.52 30.31
CA PRO A 601 -41.73 -51.27 30.96
C PRO A 601 -40.47 -51.55 31.80
N ILE A 602 -39.41 -50.78 31.58
CA ILE A 602 -38.11 -50.96 32.24
C ILE A 602 -37.96 -49.98 33.39
N ILE A 603 -37.68 -50.52 34.58
CA ILE A 603 -37.21 -49.77 35.74
C ILE A 603 -35.68 -49.74 35.68
N ALA A 604 -35.10 -48.55 35.76
CA ALA A 604 -33.66 -48.36 35.60
C ALA A 604 -32.84 -49.25 36.54
N GLY A 605 -31.89 -50.00 35.98
CA GLY A 605 -30.99 -50.90 36.71
C GLY A 605 -31.61 -52.21 37.20
N GLN A 606 -32.92 -52.44 37.01
CA GLN A 606 -33.55 -53.72 37.32
C GLN A 606 -33.24 -54.76 36.24
N THR A 607 -33.01 -56.01 36.66
CA THR A 607 -32.79 -57.15 35.76
C THR A 607 -34.11 -57.76 35.30
N TYR A 608 -34.17 -58.08 34.00
CA TYR A 608 -35.27 -58.74 33.31
C TYR A 608 -34.74 -59.99 32.58
N ASP A 609 -35.56 -61.04 32.53
CA ASP A 609 -35.23 -62.33 31.93
C ASP A 609 -36.18 -62.64 30.77
N TYR A 610 -35.63 -62.94 29.59
CA TYR A 610 -36.38 -63.50 28.47
C TYR A 610 -36.07 -64.99 28.33
N THR A 611 -37.08 -65.83 28.53
CA THR A 611 -36.97 -67.29 28.41
C THR A 611 -37.57 -67.75 27.09
N MET A 612 -36.79 -68.48 26.30
CA MET A 612 -37.26 -68.96 25.01
C MET A 612 -38.39 -69.98 25.15
N GLU A 613 -39.54 -69.68 24.55
CA GLU A 613 -40.71 -70.56 24.56
C GLU A 613 -40.47 -71.87 23.78
N LYS A 614 -41.04 -72.98 24.27
CA LYS A 614 -40.82 -74.30 23.67
C LYS A 614 -41.29 -74.39 22.22
N LEU A 615 -42.40 -73.74 21.88
CA LEU A 615 -42.93 -73.75 20.51
C LEU A 615 -42.03 -72.96 19.56
N ASP A 616 -41.55 -71.78 20.00
CA ASP A 616 -40.63 -70.97 19.23
C ASP A 616 -39.31 -71.70 19.00
N TRP A 617 -38.75 -72.32 20.05
CA TRP A 617 -37.57 -73.17 19.95
C TRP A 617 -37.73 -74.28 18.90
N LEU A 618 -38.88 -74.95 18.86
CA LEU A 618 -39.14 -76.04 17.93
C LEU A 618 -39.22 -75.58 16.46
N GLN A 619 -39.61 -74.33 16.19
CA GLN A 619 -39.72 -73.76 14.85
C GLN A 619 -38.38 -73.29 14.26
N LEU A 620 -37.37 -73.08 15.09
CA LEU A 620 -36.04 -72.68 14.64
C LEU A 620 -35.37 -73.81 13.83
N ASP A 621 -34.65 -73.47 12.78
CA ASP A 621 -33.83 -74.45 12.07
C ASP A 621 -32.43 -74.54 12.71
N SER A 622 -31.44 -75.05 11.98
CA SER A 622 -30.08 -75.16 12.48
C SER A 622 -29.18 -74.02 11.99
N THR A 623 -29.77 -72.89 11.59
CA THR A 623 -29.03 -71.68 11.23
C THR A 623 -28.72 -70.85 12.47
N LYS A 624 -28.03 -69.73 12.27
CA LYS A 624 -27.71 -68.77 13.32
C LYS A 624 -28.92 -67.85 13.52
N HIS A 625 -29.42 -67.79 14.74
CA HIS A 625 -30.58 -67.01 15.17
C HIS A 625 -30.13 -65.82 16.02
N ASN A 626 -30.99 -64.80 16.14
CA ASN A 626 -30.72 -63.60 16.93
C ASN A 626 -31.89 -63.27 17.88
N ILE A 627 -31.57 -63.06 19.16
CA ILE A 627 -32.43 -62.36 20.12
C ILE A 627 -31.98 -60.91 20.15
N ARG A 628 -32.83 -60.01 19.65
CA ARG A 628 -32.57 -58.56 19.64
C ARG A 628 -33.42 -57.90 20.72
N ILE A 629 -32.76 -57.26 21.67
CA ILE A 629 -33.38 -56.44 22.70
C ILE A 629 -33.24 -54.99 22.27
N GLU A 630 -34.36 -54.31 22.13
CA GLU A 630 -34.44 -52.90 21.73
C GLU A 630 -35.05 -52.12 22.89
N VAL A 631 -34.30 -51.21 23.50
CA VAL A 631 -34.77 -50.36 24.61
C VAL A 631 -34.91 -48.93 24.11
N THR A 632 -36.11 -48.39 24.21
CA THR A 632 -36.46 -47.03 23.78
C THR A 632 -36.93 -46.21 24.99
N ASP A 633 -36.41 -45.01 25.17
CA ASP A 633 -36.94 -44.06 26.16
C ASP A 633 -38.19 -43.32 25.65
N ASP A 634 -38.85 -42.56 26.52
CA ASP A 634 -40.05 -41.79 26.20
C ASP A 634 -39.79 -40.51 25.39
N ASP A 635 -38.53 -40.13 25.25
CA ASP A 635 -38.05 -39.08 24.33
C ASP A 635 -37.70 -39.63 22.92
N GLY A 636 -37.80 -40.95 22.74
CA GLY A 636 -37.69 -41.67 21.47
C GLY A 636 -36.28 -42.13 21.07
N ALA A 637 -35.28 -42.00 21.93
CA ALA A 637 -33.94 -42.53 21.66
C ALA A 637 -33.88 -44.04 22.00
N THR A 638 -33.17 -44.80 21.16
CA THR A 638 -33.20 -46.27 21.19
C THR A 638 -31.80 -46.86 21.25
N ALA A 639 -31.61 -47.86 22.12
CA ALA A 639 -30.45 -48.73 22.17
C ALA A 639 -30.79 -50.17 21.83
N ILE A 640 -29.82 -50.92 21.31
CA ILE A 640 -29.99 -52.29 20.85
C ILE A 640 -28.90 -53.19 21.45
N ARG A 641 -29.30 -54.40 21.86
CA ARG A 641 -28.42 -55.49 22.30
C ARG A 641 -28.78 -56.77 21.55
N ASN A 642 -27.78 -57.44 20.97
CA ASN A 642 -27.98 -58.68 20.22
C ASN A 642 -27.33 -59.89 20.91
N TYR A 643 -28.09 -60.97 21.01
CA TYR A 643 -27.61 -62.28 21.43
C TYR A 643 -27.84 -63.29 20.31
N THR A 644 -26.76 -63.77 19.70
CA THR A 644 -26.86 -64.77 18.63
C THR A 644 -26.64 -66.18 19.16
N PHE A 645 -27.22 -67.19 18.53
CA PHE A 645 -27.02 -68.60 18.89
C PHE A 645 -27.32 -69.52 17.70
N THR A 646 -26.88 -70.77 17.75
CA THR A 646 -27.22 -71.80 16.75
C THR A 646 -27.96 -72.94 17.43
N ARG A 647 -29.12 -73.34 16.90
CA ARG A 647 -29.83 -74.52 17.42
C ARG A 647 -29.22 -75.81 16.86
N VAL A 648 -28.87 -76.71 17.76
CA VAL A 648 -28.37 -78.05 17.41
C VAL A 648 -29.47 -79.08 17.62
N VAL A 649 -29.96 -79.63 16.51
CA VAL A 649 -30.91 -80.74 16.53
C VAL A 649 -30.13 -82.06 16.56
N THR A 650 -30.24 -82.81 17.65
CA THR A 650 -29.54 -84.10 17.85
C THR A 650 -30.44 -85.32 17.63
N ARG A 651 -31.77 -85.16 17.80
CA ARG A 651 -32.77 -86.19 17.54
C ARG A 651 -34.12 -85.61 17.14
N LEU A 652 -34.85 -86.37 16.35
CA LEU A 652 -36.29 -86.24 16.14
C LEU A 652 -36.97 -87.44 16.82
N MET A 653 -38.00 -87.19 17.62
CA MET A 653 -38.76 -88.25 18.28
C MET A 653 -40.25 -87.94 18.20
N HIS A 654 -41.04 -88.93 17.80
CA HIS A 654 -42.48 -88.92 17.96
C HIS A 654 -42.90 -90.04 18.92
N LEU A 655 -43.72 -89.71 19.91
CA LEU A 655 -44.28 -90.65 20.87
C LEU A 655 -45.78 -90.77 20.65
N PHE A 656 -46.27 -91.99 20.55
CA PHE A 656 -47.68 -92.33 20.55
C PHE A 656 -47.98 -93.29 21.68
N ALA A 657 -49.15 -93.10 22.28
CA ALA A 657 -49.68 -93.96 23.32
C ALA A 657 -51.17 -94.16 23.05
N LYS A 658 -51.64 -95.40 23.14
CA LYS A 658 -53.05 -95.73 23.01
C LYS A 658 -53.45 -96.87 23.95
N GLU A 659 -54.54 -96.67 24.66
CA GLU A 659 -55.14 -97.66 25.56
C GLU A 659 -55.74 -98.85 24.80
N THR A 660 -55.63 -100.04 25.40
CA THR A 660 -56.11 -101.31 24.85
C THR A 660 -56.91 -102.06 25.92
N ASP A 661 -57.88 -102.88 25.48
CA ASP A 661 -58.77 -103.62 26.39
C ASP A 661 -58.06 -104.81 27.08
N ASP A 662 -57.03 -105.36 26.44
CA ASP A 662 -56.21 -106.46 26.96
C ASP A 662 -54.74 -106.30 26.55
N MET A 663 -53.88 -107.19 27.03
CA MET A 663 -52.46 -107.23 26.69
C MET A 663 -52.26 -107.46 25.20
N CYS A 664 -51.68 -106.48 24.51
CA CYS A 664 -51.23 -106.71 23.15
C CYS A 664 -50.07 -107.71 23.15
N THR A 665 -50.21 -108.72 22.29
CA THR A 665 -49.23 -109.76 22.06
C THR A 665 -48.34 -109.44 20.87
N GLN A 666 -48.84 -108.65 19.91
CA GLN A 666 -48.10 -108.29 18.71
C GLN A 666 -48.33 -106.84 18.29
N VAL A 667 -47.30 -106.22 17.70
CA VAL A 667 -47.42 -104.89 17.06
C VAL A 667 -46.68 -104.86 15.73
N LEU A 668 -47.33 -104.28 14.72
CA LEU A 668 -46.76 -103.96 13.42
C LEU A 668 -46.71 -102.44 13.29
N VAL A 669 -45.52 -101.89 13.07
CA VAL A 669 -45.31 -100.47 12.79
C VAL A 669 -44.73 -100.33 11.38
N THR A 670 -45.34 -99.46 10.58
CA THR A 670 -44.94 -99.20 9.19
C THR A 670 -44.72 -97.70 9.02
N PRO A 671 -43.50 -97.22 9.33
CA PRO A 671 -43.18 -95.81 9.26
C PRO A 671 -42.90 -95.34 7.84
N THR A 672 -43.28 -94.09 7.57
CA THR A 672 -42.95 -93.37 6.34
C THR A 672 -41.92 -92.30 6.69
N TYR A 673 -40.66 -92.55 6.34
CA TYR A 673 -39.54 -91.67 6.66
C TYR A 673 -38.58 -91.55 5.48
N LYS A 674 -37.76 -90.49 5.54
CA LYS A 674 -36.53 -90.37 4.76
C LYS A 674 -35.38 -90.25 5.75
N LEU A 675 -34.49 -91.23 5.76
CA LEU A 675 -33.33 -91.25 6.64
C LEU A 675 -32.12 -90.71 5.86
N ALA A 676 -31.45 -89.70 6.41
CA ALA A 676 -30.17 -89.26 5.91
C ALA A 676 -29.08 -90.32 6.17
N GLU A 677 -28.05 -90.35 5.32
CA GLU A 677 -26.91 -91.24 5.50
C GLU A 677 -26.20 -90.94 6.83
N GLY A 678 -25.97 -91.97 7.65
CA GLY A 678 -25.38 -91.84 8.98
C GLY A 678 -26.37 -91.53 10.12
N ALA A 679 -27.66 -91.32 9.83
CA ALA A 679 -28.69 -91.21 10.87
C ALA A 679 -29.11 -92.61 11.36
N ILE A 680 -29.54 -92.69 12.62
CA ILE A 680 -29.91 -93.95 13.26
C ILE A 680 -31.42 -93.94 13.48
N PHE A 681 -32.11 -94.88 12.84
CA PHE A 681 -33.55 -95.08 13.00
C PHE A 681 -33.82 -96.11 14.09
N LYS A 682 -34.71 -95.80 15.03
CA LYS A 682 -35.16 -96.73 16.06
C LYS A 682 -36.68 -96.69 16.20
N VAL A 683 -37.28 -97.85 16.38
CA VAL A 683 -38.68 -97.98 16.80
C VAL A 683 -38.74 -98.77 18.09
N LEU A 684 -39.09 -98.09 19.18
CA LEU A 684 -39.33 -98.74 20.46
C LEU A 684 -40.84 -98.90 20.65
N VAL A 685 -41.25 -100.08 21.11
CA VAL A 685 -42.65 -100.42 21.37
C VAL A 685 -42.80 -100.96 22.78
N CYS A 686 -43.95 -100.73 23.40
CA CYS A 686 -44.32 -101.38 24.66
C CYS A 686 -45.82 -101.71 24.65
N ASN A 687 -46.24 -102.70 25.42
CA ASN A 687 -47.66 -103.02 25.63
C ASN A 687 -48.20 -102.45 26.96
N ASN A 688 -47.35 -101.79 27.76
CA ASN A 688 -47.66 -101.15 29.05
C ASN A 688 -47.32 -99.64 29.08
N VAL A 689 -47.64 -98.88 28.02
CA VAL A 689 -47.22 -97.47 27.86
C VAL A 689 -47.67 -96.50 28.97
N PHE A 690 -48.66 -96.89 29.77
CA PHE A 690 -49.21 -96.08 30.85
C PHE A 690 -48.62 -96.40 32.23
N ASP A 691 -47.66 -97.33 32.31
CA ASP A 691 -46.85 -97.52 33.50
C ASP A 691 -45.99 -96.25 33.75
N ASP A 692 -45.65 -95.94 35.00
CA ASP A 692 -44.73 -94.83 35.32
C ASP A 692 -43.35 -95.08 34.67
N GLU A 693 -42.96 -96.35 34.54
CA GLU A 693 -41.78 -96.82 33.82
C GLU A 693 -42.17 -97.93 32.82
N PRO A 694 -42.62 -97.59 31.59
CA PRO A 694 -43.00 -98.58 30.60
C PRO A 694 -41.83 -99.45 30.14
N THR A 695 -42.12 -100.73 29.86
CA THR A 695 -41.11 -101.69 29.41
C THR A 695 -40.95 -101.58 27.89
N TRP A 696 -40.08 -100.67 27.45
CA TRP A 696 -39.79 -100.46 26.03
C TRP A 696 -38.93 -101.59 25.45
N GLU A 697 -39.44 -102.21 24.40
CA GLU A 697 -38.78 -103.24 23.61
C GLU A 697 -38.35 -102.66 22.25
N ASP A 698 -37.17 -103.04 21.76
CA ASP A 698 -36.68 -102.62 20.46
C ASP A 698 -37.31 -103.47 19.35
N ALA A 699 -38.17 -102.84 18.54
CA ALA A 699 -38.82 -103.45 17.39
C ALA A 699 -38.19 -103.01 16.06
N THR A 700 -37.03 -102.35 16.08
CA THR A 700 -36.43 -101.72 14.90
C THR A 700 -36.20 -102.71 13.77
N ASP A 701 -35.58 -103.86 14.05
CA ASP A 701 -35.28 -104.86 13.02
C ASP A 701 -36.56 -105.42 12.40
N GLN A 702 -37.58 -105.69 13.21
CA GLN A 702 -38.89 -106.18 12.78
C GLN A 702 -39.58 -105.17 11.88
N VAL A 703 -39.52 -103.89 12.25
CA VAL A 703 -40.07 -102.79 11.44
C VAL A 703 -39.33 -102.65 10.11
N LEU A 704 -37.99 -102.76 10.10
CA LEU A 704 -37.19 -102.66 8.88
C LEU A 704 -37.48 -103.77 7.86
N ILE A 705 -37.82 -104.98 8.32
CA ILE A 705 -38.20 -106.11 7.45
C ILE A 705 -39.72 -106.23 7.23
N GLY A 706 -40.53 -105.28 7.73
CA GLY A 706 -41.99 -105.28 7.58
C GLY A 706 -42.71 -106.42 8.30
N ARG A 707 -42.22 -106.84 9.47
CA ARG A 707 -42.79 -107.90 10.30
C ARG A 707 -43.33 -107.34 11.61
N HIS A 708 -44.24 -108.10 12.24
CA HIS A 708 -44.72 -107.76 13.57
C HIS A 708 -43.63 -108.09 14.61
N HIS A 709 -43.54 -107.26 15.65
CA HIS A 709 -42.84 -107.58 16.88
C HIS A 709 -43.79 -108.35 17.80
N ASN A 710 -43.28 -109.40 18.44
CA ASN A 710 -43.99 -110.11 19.49
C ASN A 710 -43.53 -109.54 20.83
N PHE A 711 -44.46 -109.01 21.62
CA PHE A 711 -44.11 -108.48 22.94
C PHE A 711 -43.61 -109.62 23.82
N LEU A 712 -42.48 -109.38 24.50
CA LEU A 712 -41.92 -110.27 25.51
C LEU A 712 -42.45 -109.91 26.90
N ASN A 713 -42.81 -108.64 27.10
CA ASN A 713 -43.40 -108.20 28.36
C ASN A 713 -44.83 -108.77 28.50
N GLU A 714 -45.04 -109.54 29.56
CA GLU A 714 -46.36 -110.11 29.89
C GLU A 714 -46.98 -109.45 31.14
N THR A 715 -46.40 -108.34 31.62
CA THR A 715 -46.80 -107.70 32.89
C THR A 715 -47.07 -106.19 32.74
N LYS A 716 -47.92 -105.64 33.61
CA LYS A 716 -48.10 -104.18 33.75
C LYS A 716 -48.21 -103.80 35.21
N THR A 717 -47.81 -102.57 35.54
CA THR A 717 -48.01 -101.94 36.85
C THR A 717 -49.19 -100.97 36.87
N ALA A 718 -49.55 -100.39 35.72
CA ALA A 718 -50.72 -99.56 35.57
C ALA A 718 -52.02 -100.38 35.63
N ASN A 719 -53.12 -99.70 35.92
CA ASN A 719 -54.45 -100.33 35.99
C ASN A 719 -54.99 -100.76 34.61
N LYS A 720 -54.40 -100.27 33.53
CA LYS A 720 -54.82 -100.48 32.13
C LYS A 720 -53.67 -100.91 31.23
N TRP A 721 -53.98 -101.67 30.19
CA TRP A 721 -53.03 -101.99 29.12
C TRP A 721 -52.98 -100.86 28.09
N GLY A 722 -51.88 -100.75 27.35
CA GLY A 722 -51.78 -99.77 26.29
C GLY A 722 -50.54 -99.91 25.44
N VAL A 723 -50.72 -99.80 24.13
CA VAL A 723 -49.61 -99.84 23.18
C VAL A 723 -48.93 -98.47 23.09
N GLY A 724 -47.61 -98.48 23.28
CA GLY A 724 -46.74 -97.33 23.10
C GLY A 724 -45.86 -97.54 21.87
N ILE A 725 -45.66 -96.48 21.10
CA ILE A 725 -44.74 -96.48 19.96
C ILE A 725 -43.90 -95.21 20.03
N GLN A 726 -42.58 -95.37 20.09
CA GLN A 726 -41.62 -94.30 19.87
C GLN A 726 -40.97 -94.49 18.52
N VAL A 727 -41.14 -93.51 17.63
CA VAL A 727 -40.39 -93.45 16.38
C VAL A 727 -39.31 -92.40 16.54
N ILE A 728 -38.06 -92.85 16.51
CA ILE A 728 -36.89 -92.04 16.82
C ILE A 728 -35.97 -92.03 15.61
N ILE A 729 -35.54 -90.83 15.22
CA ILE A 729 -34.42 -90.62 14.32
C ILE A 729 -33.35 -89.86 15.11
N GLU A 730 -32.30 -90.56 15.51
CA GLU A 730 -31.09 -89.92 16.04
C GLU A 730 -30.24 -89.42 14.86
N ARG A 731 -29.67 -88.22 15.00
CA ARG A 731 -28.86 -87.63 13.92
C ARG A 731 -27.62 -88.47 13.59
N GLY A 732 -27.03 -89.15 14.58
CA GLY A 732 -25.81 -89.93 14.38
C GLY A 732 -24.70 -89.08 13.75
N THR A 733 -24.14 -89.56 12.64
CA THR A 733 -23.14 -88.82 11.83
C THR A 733 -23.76 -88.09 10.64
N ALA A 734 -25.09 -88.01 10.54
CA ALA A 734 -25.77 -87.40 9.40
C ALA A 734 -25.57 -85.88 9.34
N THR A 735 -25.14 -85.41 8.17
CA THR A 735 -25.05 -83.99 7.82
C THR A 735 -26.33 -83.47 7.15
N GLU A 736 -27.06 -84.34 6.47
CA GLU A 736 -28.32 -84.03 5.78
C GLU A 736 -29.56 -84.20 6.68
N LYS A 737 -30.68 -83.60 6.27
CA LYS A 737 -31.96 -83.67 7.02
C LYS A 737 -32.65 -85.04 6.85
N SER A 738 -33.02 -85.64 7.98
CA SER A 738 -33.97 -86.75 8.03
C SER A 738 -35.39 -86.24 8.28
N TYR A 739 -36.39 -86.96 7.79
CA TYR A 739 -37.80 -86.61 7.93
C TYR A 739 -38.62 -87.81 8.36
N LEU A 740 -39.53 -87.62 9.31
CA LEU A 740 -40.60 -88.55 9.63
C LEU A 740 -41.91 -87.94 9.14
N SER A 741 -42.50 -88.51 8.09
CA SER A 741 -43.78 -88.04 7.54
C SER A 741 -44.98 -88.59 8.31
N GLY A 742 -44.80 -89.72 8.99
CA GLY A 742 -45.83 -90.39 9.79
C GLY A 742 -45.57 -91.90 9.85
N TYR A 743 -46.47 -92.65 10.45
CA TYR A 743 -46.45 -94.12 10.42
C TYR A 743 -47.86 -94.69 10.54
N GLY A 744 -48.07 -95.85 9.92
CA GLY A 744 -49.25 -96.69 10.09
C GLY A 744 -48.91 -97.97 10.85
N GLY A 745 -49.91 -98.75 11.22
CA GLY A 745 -49.67 -100.00 11.93
C GLY A 745 -50.94 -100.69 12.41
N ALA A 746 -50.75 -101.86 13.00
CA ALA A 746 -51.79 -102.64 13.65
C ALA A 746 -51.19 -103.35 14.87
N PHE A 747 -52.02 -103.64 15.87
CA PHE A 747 -51.63 -104.43 17.03
C PHE A 747 -52.69 -105.50 17.29
N LYS A 748 -52.28 -106.59 17.92
CA LYS A 748 -53.13 -107.74 18.23
C LYS A 748 -53.09 -108.05 19.72
#